data_AF-A0A9X2XGZ5-F1
#
_entry.id   AF-A0A9X2XGZ5-F1
#
_cell.length_a   1.000
_cell.length_b   1.000
_cell.length_c   1.000
_cell.angle_alpha   90.00
_cell.angle_beta   90.00
_cell.angle_gamma   90.00
#
_symmetry.space_group_name_H-M   'P 1'
#
loop_
_entity.id
_entity.type
_entity.pdbx_description
1 polymer ?
#
loop_
_entity_poly.entity_id
_entity_poly.type
_entity_poly.pdbx_seq_one_letter_code
_entity_poly.pdbx_strand_id
1 'polypeptide(L)'
;MRYLLMLLFCLPLLANAVEFDEFTQSLPLGRSLQVFEDASGEATLADVRAEAAAGNFKTHDKATLNAGYSRSAFWLKIDLRYLPSNPTAQRTWLLELAYPPLDHLDLYLADANGNYRLARQTGDALPFASREIRQNNYLFDLSFEPGQQQTVYLRLASEGSIQAPVTLWSSTAYLEDQPVRLYVLGIIYGVLLGMVVYNLFIYLSVRDTSYLYYIFYIASFGLYQLSVNGAAVEYFWPDNPWWANAATPFFIGCAGLFGSQFARSFLQTRQHSRWLDRVLIALIAFGALVVGLSLMTSYALALRLATTLALTFTVVIFTAGLLAWWRGLRVARYFIIAWSAFLLGGVINTLMVLGLLPNVFLTMYASQIGSAIEVALLSLALADRINAMREQQAQTLFDAGQKLEVLNQQLARSNRLKDEFLATLTHELRTPMNGVIGSLELMQTVELDPELEQYQQTAAGSARDMMRMVNGILTLTELQAGKLKATPGSFSLRGVIETLRGQFENNATSKSLDFKVDVLPTLPDRLHGDSAKLAQCLECLLDNAIKFTRVGGLALRVTGKPSPDNRLALSFAVIDTGIGFTDLGEATMYQRFFQLDGSMTREYGGLGVGLAICRQLVELLGGKLTHRSEPGRGSRFQLDVEFELPAVEPAPAIIRDTGRSPQDCTVLLVDDNSVNQLVIRGMLLKLGFRVRTADTGAAALECLQREMFDAVLVDCQLPTLDGASLCGQIRDLPGCAHLPVFVIAPGVDREFCTSGALIDYLNKPVKFEDLQVALERRVLCY
;
A
#
# COMPACT_ATOMS: atom_id res chain seq x y z
N MET A 1 24.17 86.98 -57.10
CA MET A 1 24.33 85.52 -56.86
C MET A 1 24.30 85.08 -55.39
N ARG A 2 24.21 85.97 -54.38
CA ARG A 2 24.02 85.59 -52.96
C ARG A 2 22.56 85.65 -52.48
N TYR A 3 21.68 86.38 -53.18
CA TYR A 3 20.26 86.51 -52.82
C TYR A 3 19.34 85.42 -53.40
N LEU A 4 19.81 84.62 -54.37
CA LEU A 4 19.03 83.52 -54.95
C LEU A 4 19.03 82.26 -54.06
N LEU A 5 20.04 82.11 -53.19
CA LEU A 5 20.18 80.99 -52.26
C LEU A 5 19.37 81.16 -50.96
N MET A 6 19.03 82.40 -50.59
CA MET A 6 18.16 82.69 -49.44
C MET A 6 16.67 82.48 -49.76
N LEU A 7 16.27 82.58 -51.03
CA LEU A 7 14.89 82.33 -51.47
C LEU A 7 14.55 80.82 -51.57
N LEU A 8 15.56 79.95 -51.49
CA LEU A 8 15.39 78.49 -51.38
C LEU A 8 15.27 78.00 -49.92
N PHE A 9 15.50 78.88 -48.93
CA PHE A 9 15.35 78.57 -47.50
C PHE A 9 14.05 79.12 -46.88
N CYS A 10 13.20 79.78 -47.68
CA CYS A 10 11.88 80.30 -47.30
C CYS A 10 10.73 79.63 -48.08
N LEU A 11 10.91 78.38 -48.51
CA LEU A 11 9.78 77.51 -48.77
C LEU A 11 9.39 76.91 -47.42
N PRO A 12 8.16 77.11 -46.91
CA PRO A 12 7.69 76.30 -45.81
C PRO A 12 7.89 74.83 -46.23
N LEU A 13 8.37 74.00 -45.32
CA LEU A 13 8.26 72.55 -45.40
C LEU A 13 6.76 72.22 -45.50
N LEU A 14 6.19 72.40 -46.70
CA LEU A 14 4.90 71.87 -47.07
C LEU A 14 5.10 70.37 -47.07
N ALA A 15 4.54 69.72 -46.07
CA ALA A 15 4.40 68.28 -46.06
C ALA A 15 3.71 67.88 -47.37
N ASN A 16 4.48 67.31 -48.29
CA ASN A 16 3.93 66.77 -49.52
C ASN A 16 3.06 65.58 -49.15
N ALA A 17 1.84 65.56 -49.69
CA ALA A 17 0.95 64.41 -49.58
C ALA A 17 1.67 63.16 -50.09
N VAL A 18 1.44 62.02 -49.43
CA VAL A 18 2.02 60.75 -49.86
C VAL A 18 1.33 60.34 -51.16
N GLU A 19 2.10 60.25 -52.23
CA GLU A 19 1.63 59.87 -53.55
C GLU A 19 1.65 58.35 -53.71
N PHE A 20 0.58 57.78 -54.25
CA PHE A 20 0.46 56.34 -54.55
C PHE A 20 -0.40 56.12 -55.81
N ASP A 21 -0.29 54.95 -56.41
CA ASP A 21 -0.86 54.60 -57.71
C ASP A 21 -1.63 53.26 -57.67
N GLU A 22 -2.16 52.81 -58.81
CA GLU A 22 -2.92 51.56 -58.92
C GLU A 22 -2.08 50.28 -58.73
N PHE A 23 -0.74 50.38 -58.78
CA PHE A 23 0.20 49.27 -58.59
C PHE A 23 0.62 49.12 -57.12
N THR A 24 0.37 50.14 -56.31
CA THR A 24 0.68 50.14 -54.89
C THR A 24 -0.10 49.04 -54.17
N GLN A 25 0.60 48.03 -53.66
CA GLN A 25 -0.02 46.91 -52.95
C GLN A 25 -0.20 47.20 -51.46
N SER A 26 0.87 47.69 -50.82
CA SER A 26 0.90 48.10 -49.41
C SER A 26 1.82 49.31 -49.24
N LEU A 27 1.44 50.24 -48.37
CA LEU A 27 2.15 51.48 -48.13
C LEU A 27 2.13 51.80 -46.63
N PRO A 28 3.23 51.52 -45.89
CA PRO A 28 3.35 51.89 -44.49
C PRO A 28 3.40 53.41 -44.33
N LEU A 29 2.43 53.97 -43.60
CA LEU A 29 2.27 55.42 -43.48
C LEU A 29 3.00 56.03 -42.29
N GLY A 30 3.58 55.21 -41.41
CA GLY A 30 4.15 55.64 -40.12
C GLY A 30 5.15 56.80 -40.19
N ARG A 31 6.01 56.85 -41.21
CA ARG A 31 7.01 57.93 -41.40
C ARG A 31 6.44 59.21 -42.02
N SER A 32 5.23 59.12 -42.55
CA SER A 32 4.51 60.24 -43.16
C SER A 32 3.37 60.74 -42.27
N LEU A 33 3.22 60.16 -41.08
CA LEU A 33 2.23 60.60 -40.09
C LEU A 33 2.65 61.95 -39.52
N GLN A 34 1.66 62.82 -39.36
CA GLN A 34 1.77 64.00 -38.52
C GLN A 34 0.99 63.75 -37.24
N VAL A 35 1.59 64.01 -36.08
CA VAL A 35 1.01 63.68 -34.77
C VAL A 35 0.84 64.93 -33.93
N PHE A 36 -0.33 65.07 -33.35
CA PHE A 36 -0.65 66.07 -32.33
C PHE A 36 -1.11 65.37 -31.05
N GLU A 37 -0.46 65.68 -29.93
CA GLU A 37 -0.83 65.17 -28.61
C GLU A 37 -1.79 66.15 -27.94
N ASP A 38 -3.04 65.72 -27.75
CA ASP A 38 -4.03 66.43 -26.97
C ASP A 38 -3.98 65.95 -25.52
N ALA A 39 -3.22 66.68 -24.69
CA ALA A 39 -3.07 66.40 -23.27
C ALA A 39 -4.38 66.58 -22.47
N SER A 40 -5.36 67.34 -22.99
CA SER A 40 -6.66 67.53 -22.35
C SER A 40 -7.63 66.39 -22.68
N GLY A 41 -7.49 65.79 -23.86
CA GLY A 41 -8.39 64.76 -24.40
C GLY A 41 -9.72 65.30 -24.95
N GLU A 42 -9.97 66.60 -24.82
CA GLU A 42 -11.23 67.28 -25.14
C GLU A 42 -11.18 68.07 -26.46
N ALA A 43 -10.04 68.12 -27.15
CA ALA A 43 -9.89 68.91 -28.37
C ALA A 43 -10.89 68.44 -29.44
N THR A 44 -11.67 69.37 -29.99
CA THR A 44 -12.56 69.06 -31.10
C THR A 44 -11.81 69.08 -32.41
N LEU A 45 -12.38 68.49 -33.46
CA LEU A 45 -11.75 68.52 -34.80
C LEU A 45 -11.52 69.95 -35.31
N ALA A 46 -12.33 70.93 -34.90
CA ALA A 46 -12.13 72.32 -35.26
C ALA A 46 -10.85 72.88 -34.62
N ASP A 47 -10.62 72.59 -33.35
CA ASP A 47 -9.41 72.97 -32.61
C ASP A 47 -8.19 72.29 -33.22
N VAL A 48 -8.28 70.99 -33.49
CA VAL A 48 -7.20 70.22 -34.11
C VAL A 48 -6.84 70.73 -35.50
N ARG A 49 -7.82 71.18 -36.30
CA ARG A 49 -7.56 71.80 -37.60
C ARG A 49 -6.91 73.18 -37.47
N ALA A 50 -7.27 73.95 -36.44
CA ALA A 50 -6.61 75.21 -36.13
C ALA A 50 -5.14 74.99 -35.72
N GLU A 51 -4.89 73.97 -34.89
CA GLU A 51 -3.55 73.53 -34.49
C GLU A 51 -2.73 72.99 -35.67
N ALA A 52 -3.36 72.26 -36.60
CA ALA A 52 -2.74 71.83 -37.85
C ALA A 52 -2.37 73.02 -38.74
N ALA A 53 -3.24 74.03 -38.85
CA ALA A 53 -2.96 75.26 -39.58
C ALA A 53 -1.88 76.13 -38.90
N ALA A 54 -1.78 76.06 -37.58
CA ALA A 54 -0.72 76.71 -36.79
C ALA A 54 0.63 75.99 -36.86
N GLY A 55 0.70 74.79 -37.46
CA GLY A 55 1.94 74.02 -37.61
C GLY A 55 2.37 73.25 -36.36
N ASN A 56 1.46 73.04 -35.40
CA ASN A 56 1.77 72.33 -34.14
C ASN A 56 1.77 70.81 -34.27
N PHE A 57 1.40 70.29 -35.44
CA PHE A 57 1.55 68.89 -35.80
C PHE A 57 3.03 68.56 -36.08
N LYS A 58 3.56 67.59 -35.32
CA LYS A 58 4.94 67.15 -35.50
C LYS A 58 4.99 66.00 -36.51
N THR A 59 5.86 66.09 -37.50
CA THR A 59 6.18 64.96 -38.37
C THR A 59 6.78 63.83 -37.55
N HIS A 60 6.32 62.61 -37.80
CA HIS A 60 6.76 61.43 -37.09
C HIS A 60 7.80 60.66 -37.91
N ASP A 61 9.04 60.57 -37.41
CA ASP A 61 10.17 60.02 -38.18
C ASP A 61 10.33 58.49 -38.06
N LYS A 62 9.54 57.82 -37.21
CA LYS A 62 9.65 56.36 -36.99
C LYS A 62 8.62 55.58 -37.81
N ALA A 63 8.83 54.27 -37.91
CA ALA A 63 7.92 53.39 -38.66
C ALA A 63 6.53 53.23 -38.00
N THR A 64 6.43 53.45 -36.68
CA THR A 64 5.18 53.33 -35.92
C THR A 64 5.17 54.35 -34.79
N LEU A 65 4.02 55.00 -34.56
CA LEU A 65 3.84 55.81 -33.37
C LEU A 65 3.73 54.88 -32.16
N ASN A 66 4.56 55.11 -31.14
CA ASN A 66 4.50 54.41 -29.87
C ASN A 66 4.55 55.44 -28.73
N ALA A 67 3.39 55.75 -28.18
CA ALA A 67 3.25 56.69 -27.06
C ALA A 67 3.28 55.99 -25.69
N GLY A 68 3.35 54.66 -25.66
CA GLY A 68 3.26 53.88 -24.42
C GLY A 68 1.95 54.13 -23.68
N TYR A 69 1.99 54.07 -22.34
CA TYR A 69 0.84 54.40 -21.49
C TYR A 69 0.74 55.92 -21.33
N SER A 70 -0.27 56.54 -21.94
CA SER A 70 -0.56 57.97 -21.82
C SER A 70 -2.03 58.19 -21.47
N ARG A 71 -2.34 59.36 -20.88
CA ARG A 71 -3.72 59.83 -20.67
C ARG A 71 -4.19 60.78 -21.78
N SER A 72 -3.27 61.23 -22.62
CA SER A 72 -3.53 62.14 -23.73
C SER A 72 -4.26 61.42 -24.86
N ALA A 73 -5.11 62.13 -25.59
CA ALA A 73 -5.59 61.67 -26.89
C ALA A 73 -4.55 62.02 -27.97
N PHE A 74 -4.35 61.15 -28.95
CA PHE A 74 -3.42 61.40 -30.06
C PHE A 74 -4.18 61.57 -31.35
N TRP A 75 -3.95 62.69 -32.02
CA TRP A 75 -4.50 62.99 -33.33
C TRP A 75 -3.45 62.71 -34.39
N LEU A 76 -3.76 61.81 -35.31
CA LEU A 76 -2.96 61.54 -36.49
C LEU A 76 -3.56 62.25 -37.69
N LYS A 77 -2.72 62.96 -38.44
CA LYS A 77 -3.07 63.56 -39.72
C LYS A 77 -2.23 62.91 -40.82
N ILE A 78 -2.91 62.50 -41.88
CA ILE A 78 -2.30 61.83 -43.03
C ILE A 78 -2.80 62.51 -44.30
N ASP A 79 -1.89 63.06 -45.09
CA ASP A 79 -2.21 63.66 -46.39
C ASP A 79 -1.91 62.63 -47.49
N LEU A 80 -2.94 62.15 -48.19
CA LEU A 80 -2.84 61.11 -49.22
C LEU A 80 -3.23 61.67 -50.60
N ARG A 81 -2.51 61.29 -51.66
CA ARG A 81 -2.82 61.70 -53.03
C ARG A 81 -2.77 60.52 -53.99
N TYR A 82 -3.88 60.23 -54.64
CA TYR A 82 -3.99 59.14 -55.60
C TYR A 82 -3.66 59.61 -57.01
N LEU A 83 -2.60 59.08 -57.62
CA LEU A 83 -2.14 59.42 -58.98
C LEU A 83 -2.05 58.17 -59.85
N PRO A 84 -3.19 57.64 -60.34
CA PRO A 84 -3.16 56.45 -61.16
C PRO A 84 -2.62 56.73 -62.56
N SER A 85 -1.84 55.79 -63.11
CA SER A 85 -1.42 55.80 -64.52
C SER A 85 -2.59 55.45 -65.46
N ASN A 86 -3.51 54.59 -65.01
CA ASN A 86 -4.76 54.28 -65.68
C ASN A 86 -5.98 54.78 -64.87
N PRO A 87 -6.61 55.90 -65.27
CA PRO A 87 -7.77 56.48 -64.57
C PRO A 87 -9.01 55.57 -64.51
N THR A 88 -9.08 54.54 -65.37
CA THR A 88 -10.21 53.59 -65.40
C THR A 88 -10.02 52.42 -64.43
N ALA A 89 -8.81 52.22 -63.90
CA ALA A 89 -8.53 51.19 -62.90
C ALA A 89 -9.11 51.61 -61.55
N GLN A 90 -10.32 51.15 -61.24
CA GLN A 90 -10.92 51.32 -59.92
C GLN A 90 -10.31 50.30 -58.95
N ARG A 91 -9.67 50.80 -57.89
CA ARG A 91 -9.25 50.00 -56.74
C ARG A 91 -9.91 50.53 -55.48
N THR A 92 -10.27 49.60 -54.60
CA THR A 92 -10.68 49.90 -53.23
C THR A 92 -9.44 49.88 -52.34
N TRP A 93 -9.33 50.90 -51.49
CA TRP A 93 -8.20 51.08 -50.59
C TRP A 93 -8.66 50.89 -49.14
N LEU A 94 -7.85 50.17 -48.38
CA LEU A 94 -8.10 49.88 -46.97
C LEU A 94 -7.04 50.56 -46.12
N LEU A 95 -7.46 51.39 -45.18
CA LEU A 95 -6.58 51.92 -44.15
C LEU A 95 -6.59 50.98 -42.94
N GLU A 96 -5.48 50.29 -42.72
CA GLU A 96 -5.30 49.38 -41.58
C GLU A 96 -4.62 50.11 -40.42
N LEU A 97 -5.17 49.97 -39.21
CA LEU A 97 -4.48 50.19 -37.94
C LEU A 97 -4.32 48.84 -37.23
N ALA A 98 -3.11 48.29 -37.30
CA ALA A 98 -2.80 46.92 -36.87
C ALA A 98 -2.45 46.82 -35.36
N TYR A 99 -3.31 47.38 -34.51
CA TYR A 99 -3.15 47.37 -33.06
C TYR A 99 -4.51 47.19 -32.36
N PRO A 100 -4.98 45.94 -32.18
CA PRO A 100 -6.32 45.64 -31.66
C PRO A 100 -6.68 46.16 -30.25
N PRO A 101 -5.75 46.31 -29.27
CA PRO A 101 -6.12 46.74 -27.92
C PRO A 101 -6.15 48.27 -27.81
N LEU A 102 -7.11 48.90 -28.48
CA LEU A 102 -7.30 50.36 -28.51
C LEU A 102 -8.75 50.73 -28.19
N ASP A 103 -8.96 51.41 -27.05
CA ASP A 103 -10.29 51.71 -26.49
C ASP A 103 -11.19 52.51 -27.43
N HIS A 104 -10.65 53.58 -28.02
CA HIS A 104 -11.38 54.48 -28.91
C HIS A 104 -10.53 54.88 -30.11
N LEU A 105 -11.13 54.71 -31.28
CA LEU A 105 -10.60 55.02 -32.60
C LEU A 105 -11.67 55.72 -33.42
N ASP A 106 -11.51 57.03 -33.59
CA ASP A 106 -12.44 57.85 -34.38
C ASP A 106 -11.78 58.24 -35.71
N LEU A 107 -12.46 57.95 -36.82
CA LEU A 107 -12.04 58.32 -38.18
C LEU A 107 -12.84 59.54 -38.65
N TYR A 108 -12.13 60.58 -39.08
CA TYR A 108 -12.73 61.77 -39.67
C TYR A 108 -12.29 61.93 -41.13
N LEU A 109 -13.28 62.07 -42.01
CA LEU A 109 -13.10 62.26 -43.45
C LEU A 109 -13.80 63.53 -43.92
N ALA A 110 -13.29 64.15 -44.98
CA ALA A 110 -13.92 65.30 -45.62
C ALA A 110 -15.19 64.88 -46.39
N ASP A 111 -16.27 65.64 -46.23
CA ASP A 111 -17.45 65.54 -47.09
C ASP A 111 -17.22 66.21 -48.46
N ALA A 112 -18.18 66.07 -49.38
CA ALA A 112 -18.10 66.67 -50.72
C ALA A 112 -17.96 68.21 -50.71
N ASN A 113 -18.25 68.87 -49.59
CA ASN A 113 -18.12 70.32 -49.41
C ASN A 113 -16.80 70.70 -48.70
N GLY A 114 -15.90 69.74 -48.44
CA GLY A 114 -14.62 69.96 -47.75
C GLY A 114 -14.74 70.09 -46.23
N ASN A 115 -15.92 69.82 -45.63
CA ASN A 115 -16.11 69.81 -44.18
C ASN A 115 -15.85 68.41 -43.64
N TYR A 116 -15.03 68.30 -42.60
CA TYR A 116 -14.72 67.02 -42.00
C TYR A 116 -15.82 66.58 -41.04
N ARG A 117 -16.23 65.31 -41.14
CA ARG A 117 -17.22 64.69 -40.25
C ARG A 117 -16.69 63.38 -39.71
N LEU A 118 -17.20 62.97 -38.55
CA LEU A 118 -16.95 61.65 -37.99
C LEU A 118 -17.53 60.60 -38.95
N ALA A 119 -16.67 59.88 -39.66
CA ALA A 119 -17.05 58.87 -40.63
C ALA A 119 -17.35 57.53 -39.95
N ARG A 120 -16.49 57.16 -38.99
CA ARG A 120 -16.60 55.92 -38.22
C ARG A 120 -16.05 56.12 -36.81
N GLN A 121 -16.62 55.38 -35.87
CA GLN A 121 -16.18 55.28 -34.49
C GLN A 121 -16.11 53.80 -34.12
N THR A 122 -14.95 53.35 -33.65
CA THR A 122 -14.71 51.96 -33.24
C THR A 122 -13.69 51.91 -32.10
N GLY A 123 -13.36 50.71 -31.64
CA GLY A 123 -12.46 50.48 -30.51
C GLY A 123 -12.75 49.13 -29.84
N ASP A 124 -11.89 48.69 -28.93
CA ASP A 124 -12.12 47.47 -28.13
C ASP A 124 -13.08 47.70 -26.95
N ALA A 125 -13.26 48.97 -26.52
CA ALA A 125 -14.28 49.37 -25.56
C ALA A 125 -15.69 49.42 -26.16
N LEU A 126 -15.83 49.19 -27.48
CA LEU A 126 -17.09 49.15 -28.20
C LEU A 126 -17.39 47.72 -28.69
N PRO A 127 -18.68 47.35 -28.90
CA PRO A 127 -19.02 46.05 -29.46
C PRO A 127 -18.29 45.78 -30.79
N PHE A 128 -17.93 44.54 -31.06
CA PHE A 128 -17.19 44.15 -32.27
C PHE A 128 -17.92 44.58 -33.56
N ALA A 129 -19.26 44.62 -33.53
CA ALA A 129 -20.09 45.10 -34.63
C ALA A 129 -19.90 46.59 -34.98
N SER A 130 -19.22 47.39 -34.14
CA SER A 130 -18.86 48.79 -34.44
C SER A 130 -17.79 48.91 -35.54
N ARG A 131 -17.05 47.83 -35.80
CA ARG A 131 -16.02 47.79 -36.84
C ARG A 131 -16.66 47.76 -38.22
N GLU A 132 -16.19 48.64 -39.11
CA GLU A 132 -16.69 48.73 -40.49
C GLU A 132 -16.48 47.42 -41.25
N ILE A 133 -15.26 46.89 -41.20
CA ILE A 133 -14.92 45.56 -41.70
C ILE A 133 -14.68 44.67 -40.48
N ARG A 134 -15.40 43.55 -40.41
CA ARG A 134 -15.37 42.59 -39.29
C ARG A 134 -14.09 41.76 -39.31
N GLN A 135 -13.02 42.36 -38.84
CA GLN A 135 -11.68 41.79 -38.74
C GLN A 135 -11.05 42.14 -37.38
N ASN A 136 -10.03 41.39 -36.98
CA ASN A 136 -9.30 41.60 -35.72
C ASN A 136 -8.50 42.92 -35.67
N ASN A 137 -7.99 43.39 -36.82
CA ASN A 137 -7.39 44.71 -36.98
C ASN A 137 -8.46 45.74 -37.38
N TYR A 138 -8.23 47.02 -37.10
CA TYR A 138 -9.15 48.07 -37.53
C TYR A 138 -8.88 48.41 -38.99
N LEU A 139 -9.92 48.29 -39.82
CA LEU A 139 -9.87 48.58 -41.25
C LEU A 139 -10.96 49.58 -41.62
N PHE A 140 -10.59 50.55 -42.44
CA PHE A 140 -11.51 51.56 -42.97
C PHE A 140 -11.43 51.61 -44.49
N ASP A 141 -12.59 51.69 -45.15
CA ASP A 141 -12.67 51.85 -46.60
C ASP A 141 -12.37 53.31 -46.99
N LEU A 142 -11.35 53.51 -47.82
CA LEU A 142 -11.03 54.79 -48.43
C LEU A 142 -11.28 54.72 -49.94
N SER A 143 -12.08 55.65 -50.44
CA SER A 143 -12.36 55.81 -51.87
C SER A 143 -11.64 57.03 -52.40
N PHE A 144 -10.96 56.90 -53.53
CA PHE A 144 -10.22 57.98 -54.19
C PHE A 144 -10.63 58.12 -55.65
N GLU A 145 -10.84 59.35 -56.10
CA GLU A 145 -10.91 59.71 -57.51
C GLU A 145 -9.51 59.98 -58.08
N PRO A 146 -9.25 59.75 -59.38
CA PRO A 146 -7.96 60.04 -59.99
C PRO A 146 -7.49 61.49 -59.78
N GLY A 147 -6.31 61.68 -59.18
CA GLY A 147 -5.75 62.99 -58.87
C GLY A 147 -6.27 63.62 -57.58
N GLN A 148 -7.22 62.98 -56.89
CA GLN A 148 -7.79 63.48 -55.63
C GLN A 148 -6.73 63.44 -54.52
N GLN A 149 -6.63 64.57 -53.81
CA GLN A 149 -5.92 64.65 -52.54
C GLN A 149 -6.94 64.61 -51.40
N GLN A 150 -6.73 63.72 -50.44
CA GLN A 150 -7.59 63.54 -49.28
C GLN A 150 -6.75 63.50 -48.01
N THR A 151 -7.07 64.35 -47.04
CA THR A 151 -6.50 64.26 -45.70
C THR A 151 -7.37 63.36 -44.84
N VAL A 152 -6.75 62.50 -44.04
CA VAL A 152 -7.41 61.64 -43.07
C VAL A 152 -6.98 62.05 -41.67
N TYR A 153 -7.95 62.23 -40.77
CA TYR A 153 -7.68 62.43 -39.35
C TYR A 153 -8.15 61.20 -38.56
N LEU A 154 -7.26 60.68 -37.71
CA LEU A 154 -7.57 59.63 -36.75
C LEU A 154 -7.37 60.16 -35.34
N ARG A 155 -8.34 59.96 -34.45
CA ARG A 155 -8.18 60.22 -33.02
C ARG A 155 -8.04 58.89 -32.29
N LEU A 156 -6.95 58.75 -31.54
CA LEU A 156 -6.61 57.58 -30.75
C LEU A 156 -6.71 57.94 -29.27
N ALA A 157 -7.53 57.23 -28.51
CA ALA A 157 -7.59 57.37 -27.05
C ALA A 157 -7.74 55.98 -26.41
N SER A 158 -6.92 55.69 -25.40
CA SER A 158 -6.97 54.41 -24.67
C SER A 158 -6.40 54.58 -23.28
N GLU A 159 -6.96 53.84 -22.32
CA GLU A 159 -6.40 53.66 -20.98
C GLU A 159 -5.16 52.73 -20.97
N GLY A 160 -5.01 51.93 -22.04
CA GLY A 160 -3.89 51.05 -22.30
C GLY A 160 -2.68 51.75 -22.93
N SER A 161 -1.83 50.98 -23.60
CA SER A 161 -0.72 51.56 -24.36
C SER A 161 -1.18 51.96 -25.76
N ILE A 162 -0.78 53.13 -26.24
CA ILE A 162 -1.17 53.63 -27.57
C ILE A 162 -0.04 53.36 -28.56
N GLN A 163 -0.37 52.55 -29.58
CA GLN A 163 0.48 52.31 -30.74
C GLN A 163 -0.34 52.45 -32.03
N ALA A 164 0.27 53.03 -33.07
CA ALA A 164 -0.40 53.24 -34.35
C ALA A 164 0.46 52.80 -35.54
N PRO A 165 0.59 51.48 -35.77
CA PRO A 165 1.06 50.95 -37.04
C PRO A 165 -0.03 51.14 -38.10
N VAL A 166 0.09 52.23 -38.87
CA VAL A 166 -0.87 52.58 -39.93
C VAL A 166 -0.32 52.21 -41.30
N THR A 167 -1.08 51.43 -42.07
CA THR A 167 -0.71 50.98 -43.42
C THR A 167 -1.89 51.14 -44.36
N LEU A 168 -1.65 51.68 -45.55
CA LEU A 168 -2.62 51.70 -46.64
C LEU A 168 -2.43 50.46 -47.50
N TRP A 169 -3.52 49.73 -47.77
CA TRP A 169 -3.52 48.51 -48.55
C TRP A 169 -4.45 48.62 -49.74
N SER A 170 -4.09 47.98 -50.85
CA SER A 170 -5.10 47.61 -51.85
C SER A 170 -5.91 46.43 -51.32
N SER A 171 -7.23 46.40 -51.56
CA SER A 171 -8.10 45.34 -51.04
C SER A 171 -7.66 43.94 -51.47
N THR A 172 -7.18 43.76 -52.70
CA THR A 172 -6.65 42.48 -53.19
C THR A 172 -5.40 42.03 -52.44
N ALA A 173 -4.44 42.94 -52.20
CA ALA A 173 -3.20 42.60 -51.49
C ALA A 173 -3.46 42.26 -50.01
N TYR A 174 -4.41 42.95 -49.37
CA TYR A 174 -4.80 42.64 -47.99
C TYR A 174 -5.40 41.23 -47.87
N LEU A 175 -6.27 40.85 -48.82
CA LEU A 175 -6.87 39.50 -48.86
C LEU A 175 -5.83 38.41 -49.15
N GLU A 176 -4.78 38.71 -49.92
CA GLU A 176 -3.68 37.78 -50.19
C GLU A 176 -2.73 37.59 -48.98
N ASP A 177 -2.52 38.62 -48.15
CA ASP A 177 -1.66 38.55 -46.95
C ASP A 177 -2.35 37.86 -45.74
N GLN A 178 -3.68 38.00 -45.63
CA GLN A 178 -4.48 37.49 -44.52
C GLN A 178 -4.29 35.99 -44.20
N PRO A 179 -4.36 35.06 -45.17
CA PRO A 179 -4.28 33.62 -44.90
C PRO A 179 -2.99 33.22 -44.18
N VAL A 180 -1.85 33.85 -44.51
CA VAL A 180 -0.55 33.54 -43.89
C VAL A 180 -0.59 33.83 -42.39
N ARG A 181 -1.15 34.98 -41.99
CA ARG A 181 -1.29 35.37 -40.57
C ARG A 181 -2.20 34.37 -39.83
N LEU A 182 -3.34 34.03 -40.41
CA LEU A 182 -4.30 33.07 -39.85
C LEU A 182 -3.70 31.68 -39.68
N TYR A 183 -2.97 31.15 -40.67
CA TYR A 183 -2.33 29.84 -40.57
C TYR A 183 -1.27 29.79 -39.48
N VAL A 184 -0.45 30.84 -39.37
CA VAL A 184 0.60 30.92 -38.35
C VAL A 184 0.01 30.98 -36.96
N LEU A 185 -1.02 31.83 -36.78
CA LEU A 185 -1.75 31.93 -35.53
C LEU A 185 -2.47 30.62 -35.16
N GLY A 186 -3.06 29.95 -36.16
CA GLY A 186 -3.70 28.64 -36.02
C GLY A 186 -2.72 27.54 -35.60
N ILE A 187 -1.51 27.50 -36.17
CA ILE A 187 -0.45 26.57 -35.76
C ILE A 187 -0.03 26.82 -34.31
N ILE A 188 0.23 28.09 -33.95
CA ILE A 188 0.68 28.46 -32.60
C ILE A 188 -0.37 28.06 -31.56
N TYR A 189 -1.63 28.46 -31.74
CA TYR A 189 -2.70 28.14 -30.80
C TYR A 189 -3.07 26.65 -30.83
N GLY A 190 -2.96 25.99 -31.98
CA GLY A 190 -3.11 24.54 -32.11
C GLY A 190 -2.07 23.76 -31.30
N VAL A 191 -0.80 24.19 -31.34
CA VAL A 191 0.27 23.61 -30.50
C VAL A 191 -0.02 23.84 -29.02
N LEU A 192 -0.43 25.05 -28.62
CA LEU A 192 -0.77 25.33 -27.23
C LEU A 192 -1.95 24.48 -26.73
N LEU A 193 -3.02 24.36 -27.52
CA LEU A 193 -4.17 23.52 -27.20
C LEU A 193 -3.79 22.04 -27.14
N GLY A 194 -3.01 21.55 -28.11
CA GLY A 194 -2.48 20.19 -28.13
C GLY A 194 -1.65 19.90 -26.88
N MET A 195 -0.83 20.85 -26.43
CA MET A 195 -0.04 20.73 -25.20
C MET A 195 -0.91 20.73 -23.94
N VAL A 196 -2.00 21.50 -23.88
CA VAL A 196 -2.99 21.44 -22.79
C VAL A 196 -3.59 20.03 -22.69
N VAL A 197 -4.06 19.47 -23.82
CA VAL A 197 -4.67 18.13 -23.86
C VAL A 197 -3.64 17.04 -23.52
N TYR A 198 -2.43 17.14 -24.06
CA TYR A 198 -1.33 16.22 -23.78
C TYR A 198 -0.99 16.18 -22.29
N ASN A 199 -0.77 17.36 -21.68
CA ASN A 199 -0.46 17.46 -20.25
C ASN A 199 -1.64 17.01 -19.38
N LEU A 200 -2.89 17.20 -19.82
CA LEU A 200 -4.08 16.68 -19.14
C LEU A 200 -4.10 15.15 -19.11
N PHE A 201 -3.78 14.49 -20.23
CA PHE A 201 -3.70 13.03 -20.28
C PHE A 201 -2.61 12.49 -19.34
N ILE A 202 -1.44 13.14 -19.31
CA ILE A 202 -0.37 12.76 -18.38
C ILE A 202 -0.82 12.99 -16.93
N TYR A 203 -1.49 14.10 -16.63
CA TYR A 203 -2.06 14.34 -15.31
C TYR A 203 -3.03 13.23 -14.88
N LEU A 204 -3.94 12.79 -15.77
CA LEU A 204 -4.86 11.71 -15.46
C LEU A 204 -4.15 10.38 -15.16
N SER A 205 -3.03 10.13 -15.84
CA SER A 205 -2.20 8.93 -15.64
C SER A 205 -1.36 8.98 -14.36
N VAL A 206 -0.74 10.14 -14.05
CA VAL A 206 0.31 10.25 -13.03
C VAL A 206 -0.21 10.87 -11.74
N ARG A 207 -1.22 11.74 -11.84
CA ARG A 207 -1.80 12.53 -10.76
C ARG A 207 -0.83 13.42 -9.98
N ASP A 208 0.27 13.86 -10.61
CA ASP A 208 1.14 14.90 -10.05
C ASP A 208 0.49 16.28 -10.28
N THR A 209 0.23 17.00 -9.19
CA THR A 209 -0.37 18.34 -9.19
C THR A 209 0.42 19.39 -9.98
N SER A 210 1.71 19.17 -10.24
CA SER A 210 2.55 20.05 -11.06
C SER A 210 1.99 20.20 -12.49
N TYR A 211 1.43 19.12 -13.05
CA TYR A 211 0.77 19.17 -14.37
C TYR A 211 -0.48 20.03 -14.34
N LEU A 212 -1.25 19.96 -13.26
CA LEU A 212 -2.48 20.74 -13.14
C LEU A 212 -2.18 22.25 -13.14
N TYR A 213 -1.20 22.68 -12.36
CA TYR A 213 -0.75 24.08 -12.37
C TYR A 213 -0.21 24.50 -13.74
N TYR A 214 0.51 23.61 -14.40
CA TYR A 214 1.06 23.88 -15.72
C TYR A 214 -0.02 24.00 -16.82
N ILE A 215 -1.04 23.13 -16.80
CA ILE A 215 -2.21 23.19 -17.69
C ILE A 215 -2.92 24.53 -17.53
N PHE A 216 -3.20 24.94 -16.29
CA PHE A 216 -3.85 26.23 -16.03
C PHE A 216 -2.98 27.41 -16.45
N TYR A 217 -1.65 27.31 -16.30
CA TYR A 217 -0.72 28.31 -16.82
C TYR A 217 -0.79 28.43 -18.35
N ILE A 218 -0.64 27.32 -19.09
CA ILE A 218 -0.70 27.33 -20.57
C ILE A 218 -2.05 27.85 -21.06
N ALA A 219 -3.14 27.38 -20.47
CA ALA A 219 -4.49 27.80 -20.85
C ALA A 219 -4.69 29.31 -20.60
N SER A 220 -4.28 29.81 -19.44
CA SER A 220 -4.37 31.24 -19.12
C SER A 220 -3.50 32.08 -20.04
N PHE A 221 -2.26 31.65 -20.31
CA PHE A 221 -1.34 32.34 -21.20
C PHE A 221 -1.85 32.34 -22.66
N GLY A 222 -2.39 31.23 -23.14
CA GLY A 222 -3.02 31.13 -24.46
C GLY A 222 -4.22 32.06 -24.61
N LEU A 223 -5.09 32.12 -23.59
CA LEU A 223 -6.25 33.03 -23.57
C LEU A 223 -5.83 34.51 -23.49
N TYR A 224 -4.77 34.82 -22.72
CA TYR A 224 -4.14 36.14 -22.72
C TYR A 224 -3.68 36.53 -24.13
N GLN A 225 -2.97 35.64 -24.84
CA GLN A 225 -2.51 35.92 -26.20
C GLN A 225 -3.69 36.11 -27.17
N LEU A 226 -4.74 35.29 -27.07
CA LEU A 226 -5.95 35.47 -27.88
C LEU A 226 -6.61 36.83 -27.62
N SER A 227 -6.62 37.30 -26.37
CA SER A 227 -7.17 38.60 -25.98
C SER A 227 -6.38 39.76 -26.60
N VAL A 228 -5.05 39.77 -26.44
CA VAL A 228 -4.18 40.84 -26.95
C VAL A 228 -4.15 40.93 -28.49
N ASN A 229 -4.27 39.79 -29.18
CA ASN A 229 -4.30 39.75 -30.65
C ASN A 229 -5.69 40.08 -31.25
N GLY A 230 -6.69 40.43 -30.43
CA GLY A 230 -8.05 40.78 -30.85
C GLY A 230 -8.93 39.58 -31.27
N ALA A 231 -8.35 38.40 -31.49
CA ALA A 231 -9.08 37.19 -31.88
C ALA A 231 -10.12 36.76 -30.84
N ALA A 232 -9.88 37.01 -29.55
CA ALA A 232 -10.85 36.64 -28.53
C ALA A 232 -12.15 37.48 -28.60
N VAL A 233 -12.02 38.77 -28.94
CA VAL A 233 -13.17 39.65 -29.16
C VAL A 233 -13.93 39.23 -30.41
N GLU A 234 -13.24 38.82 -31.47
CA GLU A 234 -13.87 38.35 -32.72
C GLU A 234 -14.69 37.06 -32.52
N TYR A 235 -14.13 36.05 -31.84
CA TYR A 235 -14.71 34.70 -31.81
C TYR A 235 -15.43 34.31 -30.50
N PHE A 236 -15.00 34.83 -29.34
CA PHE A 236 -15.49 34.34 -28.03
C PHE A 236 -16.43 35.32 -27.33
N TRP A 237 -16.19 36.62 -27.43
CA TRP A 237 -16.98 37.64 -26.72
C TRP A 237 -17.23 38.93 -27.52
N PRO A 238 -17.80 38.86 -28.74
CA PRO A 238 -18.00 40.01 -29.63
C PRO A 238 -18.92 41.10 -29.07
N ASP A 239 -19.89 40.72 -28.25
CA ASP A 239 -20.92 41.63 -27.71
C ASP A 239 -20.67 42.06 -26.26
N ASN A 240 -19.53 41.67 -25.67
CA ASN A 240 -19.21 41.98 -24.27
C ASN A 240 -17.87 42.73 -24.12
N PRO A 241 -17.84 44.05 -24.40
CA PRO A 241 -16.64 44.87 -24.27
C PRO A 241 -16.10 44.94 -22.84
N TRP A 242 -16.98 44.90 -21.83
CA TRP A 242 -16.56 44.90 -20.43
C TRP A 242 -15.69 43.68 -20.11
N TRP A 243 -16.13 42.48 -20.52
CA TRP A 243 -15.35 41.26 -20.34
C TRP A 243 -14.08 41.28 -21.19
N ALA A 244 -14.12 41.79 -22.42
CA ALA A 244 -12.93 41.91 -23.27
C ALA A 244 -11.80 42.69 -22.57
N ASN A 245 -12.14 43.81 -21.95
CA ASN A 245 -11.19 44.65 -21.23
C ASN A 245 -10.72 43.99 -19.92
N ALA A 246 -11.61 43.31 -19.19
CA ALA A 246 -11.25 42.58 -17.97
C ALA A 246 -10.41 41.33 -18.25
N ALA A 247 -10.63 40.65 -19.37
CA ALA A 247 -10.02 39.37 -19.72
C ALA A 247 -8.50 39.46 -19.83
N THR A 248 -7.96 40.52 -20.44
CA THR A 248 -6.52 40.71 -20.61
C THR A 248 -5.76 40.72 -19.27
N PRO A 249 -6.02 41.64 -18.31
CA PRO A 249 -5.39 41.63 -17.00
C PRO A 249 -5.75 40.40 -16.16
N PHE A 250 -6.97 39.86 -16.30
CA PHE A 250 -7.40 38.64 -15.61
C PHE A 250 -6.53 37.44 -16.00
N PHE A 251 -6.34 37.19 -17.29
CA PHE A 251 -5.55 36.05 -17.78
C PHE A 251 -4.05 36.22 -17.53
N ILE A 252 -3.52 37.45 -17.54
CA ILE A 252 -2.15 37.73 -17.05
C ILE A 252 -2.02 37.35 -15.57
N GLY A 253 -3.00 37.76 -14.75
CA GLY A 253 -3.07 37.41 -13.33
C GLY A 253 -3.09 35.90 -13.10
N CYS A 254 -3.95 35.19 -13.81
CA CYS A 254 -4.05 33.72 -13.77
C CYS A 254 -2.74 33.05 -14.23
N ALA A 255 -2.13 33.52 -15.32
CA ALA A 255 -0.85 33.00 -15.80
C ALA A 255 0.27 33.21 -14.75
N GLY A 256 0.36 34.40 -14.14
CA GLY A 256 1.33 34.66 -13.07
C GLY A 256 1.11 33.79 -11.82
N LEU A 257 -0.15 33.59 -11.41
CA LEU A 257 -0.53 32.75 -10.28
C LEU A 257 -0.17 31.28 -10.52
N PHE A 258 -0.66 30.70 -11.61
CA PHE A 258 -0.45 29.29 -11.91
C PHE A 258 0.97 28.99 -12.36
N GLY A 259 1.63 29.92 -13.07
CA GLY A 259 3.04 29.83 -13.40
C GLY A 259 3.93 29.83 -12.15
N SER A 260 3.60 30.63 -11.13
CA SER A 260 4.33 30.66 -9.85
C SER A 260 4.12 29.39 -9.05
N GLN A 261 2.87 28.88 -8.99
CA GLN A 261 2.55 27.56 -8.42
C GLN A 261 3.33 26.43 -9.11
N PHE A 262 3.33 26.44 -10.44
CA PHE A 262 4.05 25.47 -11.25
C PHE A 262 5.54 25.51 -10.93
N ALA A 263 6.20 26.66 -10.98
CA ALA A 263 7.62 26.79 -10.67
C ALA A 263 7.96 26.34 -9.24
N ARG A 264 7.10 26.69 -8.28
CA ARG A 264 7.24 26.27 -6.88
C ARG A 264 7.23 24.75 -6.73
N SER A 265 6.27 24.08 -7.35
CA SER A 265 6.10 22.62 -7.33
C SER A 265 7.19 21.91 -8.15
N PHE A 266 7.49 22.42 -9.33
CA PHE A 266 8.44 21.84 -10.28
C PHE A 266 9.88 21.88 -9.75
N LEU A 267 10.31 23.03 -9.23
CA LEU A 267 11.65 23.22 -8.67
C LEU A 267 11.75 22.77 -7.20
N GLN A 268 10.66 22.24 -6.62
CA GLN A 268 10.60 21.77 -5.22
C GLN A 268 11.18 22.79 -4.22
N THR A 269 10.87 24.08 -4.44
CA THR A 269 11.46 25.20 -3.70
C THR A 269 11.21 25.12 -2.19
N ARG A 270 10.07 24.56 -1.76
CA ARG A 270 9.76 24.31 -0.35
C ARG A 270 10.83 23.48 0.37
N GLN A 271 11.44 22.51 -0.32
CA GLN A 271 12.46 21.63 0.26
C GLN A 271 13.86 22.25 0.14
N HIS A 272 14.15 22.88 -0.99
CA HIS A 272 15.52 23.29 -1.34
C HIS A 272 15.82 24.77 -1.05
N SER A 273 14.82 25.64 -0.91
CA SER A 273 15.00 27.09 -0.76
C SER A 273 13.80 27.80 -0.10
N ARG A 274 13.82 27.94 1.23
CA ARG A 274 12.74 28.61 1.97
C ARG A 274 12.53 30.08 1.58
N TRP A 275 13.59 30.79 1.19
CA TRP A 275 13.47 32.19 0.78
C TRP A 275 12.76 32.33 -0.57
N LEU A 276 13.18 31.55 -1.58
CA LEU A 276 12.51 31.53 -2.88
C LEU A 276 11.04 31.09 -2.77
N ASP A 277 10.77 30.09 -1.91
CA ASP A 277 9.39 29.62 -1.67
C ASP A 277 8.49 30.76 -1.18
N ARG A 278 8.98 31.61 -0.26
CA ARG A 278 8.23 32.78 0.23
C ARG A 278 8.01 33.83 -0.84
N VAL A 279 9.01 34.11 -1.67
CA VAL A 279 8.88 35.07 -2.78
C VAL A 279 7.85 34.57 -3.80
N LEU A 280 7.87 33.27 -4.14
CA LEU A 280 6.87 32.67 -5.02
C LEU A 280 5.46 32.69 -4.40
N ILE A 281 5.33 32.45 -3.09
CA ILE A 281 4.04 32.60 -2.39
C ILE A 281 3.53 34.04 -2.45
N ALA A 282 4.41 35.03 -2.26
CA ALA A 282 4.03 36.44 -2.39
C ALA A 282 3.56 36.77 -3.81
N LEU A 283 4.22 36.22 -4.85
CA LEU A 283 3.77 36.36 -6.24
C LEU A 283 2.42 35.67 -6.50
N ILE A 284 2.18 34.48 -5.91
CA ILE A 284 0.89 33.79 -6.00
C ILE A 284 -0.22 34.66 -5.39
N ALA A 285 0.03 35.23 -4.21
CA ALA A 285 -0.92 36.13 -3.54
C ALA A 285 -1.16 37.41 -4.36
N PHE A 286 -0.10 37.99 -4.94
CA PHE A 286 -0.22 39.16 -5.80
C PHE A 286 -0.98 38.84 -7.09
N GLY A 287 -0.75 37.66 -7.70
CA GLY A 287 -1.52 37.17 -8.83
C GLY A 287 -3.00 36.99 -8.50
N ALA A 288 -3.32 36.38 -7.37
CA ALA A 288 -4.71 36.23 -6.91
C ALA A 288 -5.38 37.58 -6.67
N LEU A 289 -4.64 38.55 -6.12
CA LEU A 289 -5.11 39.93 -5.96
C LEU A 289 -5.40 40.58 -7.31
N VAL A 290 -4.50 40.45 -8.31
CA VAL A 290 -4.71 40.98 -9.66
C VAL A 290 -5.95 40.37 -10.31
N VAL A 291 -6.16 39.05 -10.18
CA VAL A 291 -7.35 38.35 -10.69
C VAL A 291 -8.65 38.85 -10.05
N GLY A 292 -8.65 39.06 -8.73
CA GLY A 292 -9.82 39.62 -8.04
C GLY A 292 -10.08 41.08 -8.45
N LEU A 293 -9.02 41.89 -8.51
CA LEU A 293 -9.09 43.29 -8.89
C LEU A 293 -9.51 43.47 -10.36
N SER A 294 -9.07 42.63 -11.29
CA SER A 294 -9.44 42.76 -12.71
C SER A 294 -10.95 42.68 -12.97
N LEU A 295 -11.73 42.11 -12.04
CA LEU A 295 -13.18 42.03 -12.13
C LEU A 295 -13.91 43.17 -11.40
N MET A 296 -13.21 43.94 -10.56
CA MET A 296 -13.82 44.88 -9.59
C MET A 296 -13.34 46.33 -9.74
N THR A 297 -12.18 46.60 -10.32
CA THR A 297 -11.60 47.94 -10.45
C THR A 297 -11.53 48.41 -11.91
N SER A 298 -11.21 49.71 -12.11
CA SER A 298 -10.88 50.30 -13.41
C SER A 298 -9.87 49.46 -14.19
N TYR A 299 -10.12 49.32 -15.49
CA TYR A 299 -9.28 48.60 -16.45
C TYR A 299 -7.82 49.07 -16.41
N ALA A 300 -7.57 50.39 -16.45
CA ALA A 300 -6.23 50.97 -16.36
C ALA A 300 -5.40 50.46 -15.16
N LEU A 301 -6.00 50.45 -13.95
CA LEU A 301 -5.30 50.01 -12.74
C LEU A 301 -5.02 48.51 -12.78
N ALA A 302 -6.00 47.71 -13.19
CA ALA A 302 -5.84 46.26 -13.31
C ALA A 302 -4.72 45.90 -14.29
N LEU A 303 -4.67 46.55 -15.46
CA LEU A 303 -3.63 46.31 -16.47
C LEU A 303 -2.23 46.72 -15.99
N ARG A 304 -2.09 47.83 -15.24
CA ARG A 304 -0.81 48.25 -14.64
C ARG A 304 -0.33 47.27 -13.56
N LEU A 305 -1.22 46.78 -12.72
CA LEU A 305 -0.88 45.77 -11.72
C LEU A 305 -0.51 44.44 -12.40
N ALA A 306 -1.25 44.03 -13.43
CA ALA A 306 -0.98 42.81 -14.19
C ALA A 306 0.36 42.86 -14.92
N THR A 307 0.71 44.00 -15.54
CA THR A 307 2.02 44.18 -16.18
C THR A 307 3.16 44.20 -15.16
N THR A 308 2.97 44.83 -14.00
CA THR A 308 3.93 44.77 -12.88
C THR A 308 4.12 43.34 -12.39
N LEU A 309 3.04 42.57 -12.25
CA LEU A 309 3.07 41.16 -11.92
C LEU A 309 3.84 40.35 -12.97
N ALA A 310 3.57 40.55 -14.26
CA ALA A 310 4.26 39.83 -15.33
C ALA A 310 5.77 40.07 -15.31
N LEU A 311 6.21 41.34 -15.19
CA LEU A 311 7.63 41.69 -15.13
C LEU A 311 8.33 41.09 -13.90
N THR A 312 7.71 41.21 -12.72
CA THR A 312 8.26 40.65 -11.48
C THR A 312 8.29 39.12 -11.51
N PHE A 313 7.24 38.49 -12.03
CA PHE A 313 7.16 37.06 -12.27
C PHE A 313 8.32 36.57 -13.13
N THR A 314 8.53 37.18 -14.30
CA THR A 314 9.60 36.82 -15.23
C THR A 314 10.98 36.84 -14.56
N VAL A 315 11.31 37.89 -13.80
CA VAL A 315 12.59 38.00 -13.10
C VAL A 315 12.74 36.93 -12.00
N VAL A 316 11.70 36.73 -11.20
CA VAL A 316 11.74 35.76 -10.09
C VAL A 316 11.83 34.33 -10.60
N ILE A 317 11.07 33.97 -11.63
CA ILE A 317 11.09 32.63 -12.22
C ILE A 317 12.46 32.29 -12.80
N PHE A 318 13.05 33.21 -13.56
CA PHE A 318 14.37 33.01 -14.13
C PHE A 318 15.45 32.86 -13.05
N THR A 319 15.40 33.72 -12.02
CA THR A 319 16.30 33.66 -10.87
C THR A 319 16.14 32.36 -10.07
N ALA A 320 14.89 31.90 -9.88
CA ALA A 320 14.60 30.64 -9.20
C ALA A 320 15.16 29.44 -9.97
N GLY A 321 15.03 29.45 -11.30
CA GLY A 321 15.64 28.45 -12.18
C GLY A 321 17.17 28.41 -12.02
N LEU A 322 17.85 29.56 -12.14
CA LEU A 322 19.31 29.67 -12.00
C LEU A 322 19.81 29.15 -10.64
N LEU A 323 19.17 29.58 -9.55
CA LEU A 323 19.53 29.14 -8.20
C LEU A 323 19.28 27.64 -8.00
N ALA A 324 18.20 27.09 -8.56
CA ALA A 324 17.94 25.66 -8.53
C ALA A 324 19.01 24.86 -9.30
N TRP A 325 19.43 25.36 -10.47
CA TRP A 325 20.48 24.74 -11.27
C TRP A 325 21.84 24.77 -10.56
N TRP A 326 22.23 25.90 -9.96
CA TRP A 326 23.47 26.01 -9.17
C TRP A 326 23.49 25.06 -7.95
N ARG A 327 22.33 24.68 -7.42
CA ARG A 327 22.21 23.70 -6.33
C ARG A 327 22.22 22.25 -6.80
N GLY A 328 22.41 22.00 -8.10
CA GLY A 328 22.56 20.65 -8.65
C GLY A 328 21.25 19.94 -9.02
N LEU A 329 20.11 20.62 -9.00
CA LEU A 329 18.84 20.04 -9.48
C LEU A 329 18.93 19.80 -10.99
N ARG A 330 19.02 18.54 -11.41
CA ARG A 330 19.16 18.16 -12.84
C ARG A 330 18.02 18.72 -13.70
N VAL A 331 16.79 18.65 -13.18
CA VAL A 331 15.57 19.08 -13.87
C VAL A 331 15.54 20.60 -14.14
N ALA A 332 16.28 21.40 -13.35
CA ALA A 332 16.32 22.85 -13.52
C ALA A 332 16.98 23.31 -14.84
N ARG A 333 17.78 22.46 -15.48
CA ARG A 333 18.43 22.77 -16.77
C ARG A 333 17.40 23.02 -17.87
N TYR A 334 16.48 22.08 -18.05
CA TYR A 334 15.42 22.20 -19.04
C TYR A 334 14.49 23.37 -18.76
N PHE A 335 14.22 23.64 -17.46
CA PHE A 335 13.46 24.80 -17.04
C PHE A 335 14.09 26.10 -17.53
N ILE A 336 15.39 26.30 -17.29
CA ILE A 336 16.08 27.53 -17.72
C ILE A 336 16.10 27.65 -19.23
N ILE A 337 16.37 26.56 -19.96
CA ILE A 337 16.39 26.59 -21.44
C ILE A 337 15.02 27.02 -21.97
N ALA A 338 13.93 26.45 -21.44
CA ALA A 338 12.57 26.78 -21.84
C ALA A 338 12.23 28.26 -21.56
N TRP A 339 12.47 28.72 -20.34
CA TRP A 339 12.23 30.13 -19.97
C TRP A 339 13.14 31.11 -20.71
N SER A 340 14.35 30.69 -21.11
CA SER A 340 15.24 31.51 -21.95
C SER A 340 14.67 31.70 -23.36
N ALA A 341 14.06 30.65 -23.95
CA ALA A 341 13.41 30.76 -25.26
C ALA A 341 12.21 31.72 -25.21
N PHE A 342 11.39 31.63 -24.16
CA PHE A 342 10.28 32.56 -23.92
C PHE A 342 10.78 34.01 -23.74
N LEU A 343 11.78 34.21 -22.88
CA LEU A 343 12.38 35.51 -22.62
C LEU A 343 12.97 36.16 -23.88
N LEU A 344 13.72 35.39 -24.67
CA LEU A 344 14.29 35.87 -25.91
C LEU A 344 13.20 36.32 -26.89
N GLY A 345 12.12 35.53 -27.02
CA GLY A 345 10.95 35.90 -27.82
C GLY A 345 10.31 37.21 -27.35
N GLY A 346 10.12 37.38 -26.04
CA GLY A 346 9.58 38.59 -25.44
C GLY A 346 10.47 39.82 -25.64
N VAL A 347 11.79 39.68 -25.53
CA VAL A 347 12.77 40.75 -25.80
C VAL A 347 12.73 41.16 -27.26
N ILE A 348 12.73 40.20 -28.20
CA ILE A 348 12.63 40.48 -29.64
C ILE A 348 11.33 41.24 -29.95
N ASN A 349 10.20 40.79 -29.42
CA ASN A 349 8.92 41.47 -29.60
C ASN A 349 8.94 42.89 -29.03
N THR A 350 9.53 43.09 -27.85
CA THR A 350 9.65 44.42 -27.22
C THR A 350 10.52 45.36 -28.05
N LEU A 351 11.67 44.89 -28.55
CA LEU A 351 12.55 45.68 -29.41
C LEU A 351 11.89 46.05 -30.75
N MET A 352 11.08 45.15 -31.30
CA MET A 352 10.26 45.41 -32.48
C MET A 352 9.21 46.50 -32.21
N VAL A 353 8.47 46.39 -31.11
CA VAL A 353 7.48 47.40 -30.69
C VAL A 353 8.11 48.78 -30.44
N LEU A 354 9.35 48.83 -29.95
CA LEU A 354 10.11 50.08 -29.77
C LEU A 354 10.68 50.66 -31.08
N GLY A 355 10.53 49.94 -32.20
CA GLY A 355 11.03 50.34 -33.52
C GLY A 355 12.54 50.13 -33.71
N LEU A 356 13.20 49.38 -32.82
CA LEU A 356 14.62 49.05 -32.92
C LEU A 356 14.89 47.85 -33.85
N LEU A 357 13.90 46.98 -34.00
CA LEU A 357 13.93 45.86 -34.95
C LEU A 357 12.87 46.08 -36.05
N PRO A 358 13.14 45.61 -37.29
CA PRO A 358 12.16 45.70 -38.37
C PRO A 358 10.93 44.83 -38.05
N ASN A 359 9.75 45.29 -38.44
CA ASN A 359 8.51 44.50 -38.32
C ASN A 359 8.45 43.45 -39.44
N VAL A 360 9.10 42.32 -39.23
CA VAL A 360 9.06 41.15 -40.11
C VAL A 360 8.37 39.97 -39.41
N PHE A 361 8.00 38.95 -40.19
CA PHE A 361 7.33 37.75 -39.69
C PHE A 361 7.93 37.20 -38.38
N LEU A 362 9.26 37.01 -38.36
CA LEU A 362 9.95 36.41 -37.21
C LEU A 362 9.87 37.28 -35.95
N THR A 363 10.02 38.60 -36.09
CA THR A 363 10.01 39.53 -34.95
C THR A 363 8.60 39.76 -34.41
N MET A 364 7.59 39.73 -35.30
CA MET A 364 6.19 39.91 -34.96
C MET A 364 5.64 38.74 -34.13
N TYR A 365 6.04 37.52 -34.47
CA TYR A 365 5.60 36.31 -33.78
C TYR A 365 6.65 35.73 -32.81
N ALA A 366 7.71 36.47 -32.51
CA ALA A 366 8.83 35.98 -31.70
C ALA A 366 8.39 35.52 -30.30
N SER A 367 7.50 36.28 -29.65
CA SER A 367 6.97 35.95 -28.32
C SER A 367 6.13 34.68 -28.34
N GLN A 368 5.26 34.53 -29.36
CA GLN A 368 4.40 33.37 -29.56
C GLN A 368 5.25 32.11 -29.82
N ILE A 369 6.22 32.20 -30.73
CA ILE A 369 7.14 31.11 -31.06
C ILE A 369 7.97 30.72 -29.82
N GLY A 370 8.51 31.70 -29.09
CA GLY A 370 9.24 31.47 -27.85
C GLY A 370 8.39 30.74 -26.80
N SER A 371 7.11 31.11 -26.67
CA SER A 371 6.16 30.42 -25.79
C SER A 371 5.83 28.99 -26.24
N ALA A 372 5.65 28.74 -27.54
CA ALA A 372 5.38 27.39 -28.04
C ALA A 372 6.58 26.46 -27.79
N ILE A 373 7.81 26.97 -27.98
CA ILE A 373 9.05 26.25 -27.67
C ILE A 373 9.18 26.01 -26.17
N GLU A 374 8.93 27.03 -25.35
CA GLU A 374 8.93 26.92 -23.89
C GLU A 374 7.96 25.82 -23.42
N VAL A 375 6.74 25.84 -23.96
CA VAL A 375 5.71 24.87 -23.57
C VAL A 375 6.09 23.45 -23.95
N ALA A 376 6.66 23.25 -25.13
CA ALA A 376 7.15 21.94 -25.59
C ALA A 376 8.31 21.42 -24.73
N LEU A 377 9.30 22.28 -24.43
CA LEU A 377 10.47 21.91 -23.64
C LEU A 377 10.12 21.60 -22.18
N LEU A 378 9.25 22.38 -21.55
CA LEU A 378 8.79 22.10 -20.19
C LEU A 378 7.94 20.83 -20.12
N SER A 379 7.11 20.55 -21.13
CA SER A 379 6.35 19.30 -21.20
C SER A 379 7.27 18.09 -21.25
N LEU A 380 8.36 18.17 -22.03
CA LEU A 380 9.39 17.13 -22.09
C LEU A 380 10.13 16.99 -20.74
N ALA A 381 10.50 18.11 -20.12
CA ALA A 381 11.18 18.12 -18.82
C ALA A 381 10.34 17.47 -17.71
N LEU A 382 9.02 17.68 -17.75
CA LEU A 382 8.08 17.11 -16.81
C LEU A 382 7.95 15.59 -17.02
N ALA A 383 7.90 15.14 -18.27
CA ALA A 383 7.92 13.72 -18.62
C ALA A 383 9.20 13.01 -18.15
N ASP A 384 10.38 13.62 -18.37
CA ASP A 384 11.66 13.10 -17.91
C ASP A 384 11.72 12.97 -16.38
N ARG A 385 11.24 14.00 -15.66
CA ARG A 385 11.12 13.97 -14.19
C ARG A 385 10.28 12.79 -13.70
N ILE A 386 9.17 12.47 -14.37
CA ILE A 386 8.34 11.32 -13.99
C ILE A 386 9.07 10.01 -14.22
N ASN A 387 9.72 9.86 -15.38
CA ASN A 387 10.43 8.63 -15.70
C ASN A 387 11.51 8.34 -14.66
N ALA A 388 12.28 9.37 -14.27
CA ALA A 388 13.24 9.26 -13.18
C ALA A 388 12.59 8.91 -11.83
N MET A 389 11.44 9.49 -11.49
CA MET A 389 10.74 9.18 -10.24
C MET A 389 10.19 7.75 -10.22
N ARG A 390 9.63 7.27 -11.33
CA ARG A 390 9.13 5.90 -11.49
C ARG A 390 10.26 4.88 -11.37
N GLU A 391 11.40 5.16 -11.99
CA GLU A 391 12.59 4.32 -11.90
C GLU A 391 13.09 4.21 -10.45
N GLN A 392 13.13 5.33 -9.71
CA GLN A 392 13.49 5.32 -8.29
C GLN A 392 12.50 4.55 -7.41
N GLN A 393 11.19 4.67 -7.68
CA GLN A 393 10.16 3.90 -6.97
C GLN A 393 10.28 2.40 -7.25
N ALA A 394 10.52 2.01 -8.50
CA ALA A 394 10.72 0.63 -8.90
C ALA A 394 11.95 0.02 -8.19
N GLN A 395 13.05 0.76 -8.12
CA GLN A 395 14.25 0.31 -7.39
C GLN A 395 13.97 0.12 -5.90
N THR A 396 13.26 1.08 -5.27
CA THR A 396 12.93 1.00 -3.84
C THR A 396 12.03 -0.22 -3.54
N LEU A 397 11.06 -0.49 -4.41
CA LEU A 397 10.18 -1.67 -4.31
C LEU A 397 10.97 -2.97 -4.46
N PHE A 398 11.91 -3.02 -5.41
CA PHE A 398 12.77 -4.17 -5.61
C PHE A 398 13.66 -4.45 -4.39
N ASP A 399 14.33 -3.42 -3.86
CA ASP A 399 15.19 -3.54 -2.68
C ASP A 399 14.39 -3.96 -1.43
N ALA A 400 13.17 -3.44 -1.27
CA ALA A 400 12.27 -3.83 -0.18
C ALA A 400 11.82 -5.30 -0.32
N GLY A 401 11.52 -5.75 -1.54
CA GLY A 401 11.18 -7.15 -1.83
C GLY A 401 12.32 -8.10 -1.48
N GLN A 402 13.55 -7.77 -1.87
CA GLN A 402 14.73 -8.59 -1.53
C GLN A 402 14.97 -8.66 -0.01
N LYS A 403 14.85 -7.54 0.70
CA LYS A 403 15.00 -7.53 2.17
C LYS A 403 13.94 -8.40 2.85
N LEU A 404 12.69 -8.33 2.37
CA LEU A 404 11.61 -9.14 2.93
C LEU A 404 11.87 -10.64 2.73
N GLU A 405 12.35 -11.04 1.56
CA GLU A 405 12.69 -12.43 1.25
C GLU A 405 13.81 -12.95 2.18
N VAL A 406 14.87 -12.17 2.35
CA VAL A 406 15.98 -12.54 3.26
C VAL A 406 15.48 -12.68 4.71
N LEU A 407 14.65 -11.75 5.20
CA LEU A 407 14.09 -11.84 6.54
C LEU A 407 13.21 -13.09 6.71
N ASN A 408 12.39 -13.41 5.70
CA ASN A 408 11.52 -14.58 5.75
C ASN A 408 12.33 -15.89 5.79
N GLN A 409 13.40 -15.98 4.98
CA GLN A 409 14.33 -17.11 5.01
C GLN A 409 15.04 -17.25 6.36
N GLN A 410 15.46 -16.15 6.98
CA GLN A 410 16.07 -16.16 8.32
C GLN A 410 15.09 -16.64 9.39
N LEU A 411 13.85 -16.15 9.35
CA LEU A 411 12.80 -16.56 10.28
C LEU A 411 12.48 -18.06 10.14
N ALA A 412 12.32 -18.54 8.90
CA ALA A 412 12.06 -19.95 8.62
C ALA A 412 13.20 -20.84 9.12
N ARG A 413 14.47 -20.42 8.93
CA ARG A 413 15.64 -21.15 9.44
C ARG A 413 15.66 -21.17 10.97
N SER A 414 15.37 -20.05 11.62
CA SER A 414 15.34 -19.97 13.08
C SER A 414 14.27 -20.88 13.69
N ASN A 415 13.09 -20.96 13.08
CA ASN A 415 12.02 -21.85 13.54
C ASN A 415 12.43 -23.32 13.40
N ARG A 416 12.98 -23.72 12.24
CA ARG A 416 13.45 -25.10 12.03
C ARG A 416 14.51 -25.53 13.05
N LEU A 417 15.51 -24.66 13.30
CA LEU A 417 16.55 -24.94 14.29
C LEU A 417 15.99 -25.09 15.71
N LYS A 418 14.99 -24.28 16.07
CA LYS A 418 14.32 -24.36 17.36
C LYS A 418 13.58 -25.70 17.51
N ASP A 419 12.88 -26.15 16.48
CA ASP A 419 12.13 -27.41 16.50
C ASP A 419 13.06 -28.62 16.58
N GLU A 420 14.15 -28.62 15.80
CA GLU A 420 15.17 -29.66 15.82
C GLU A 420 15.87 -29.75 17.17
N PHE A 421 16.28 -28.61 17.73
CA PHE A 421 16.93 -28.54 19.03
C PHE A 421 16.07 -29.11 20.17
N LEU A 422 14.77 -28.79 20.19
CA LEU A 422 13.85 -29.28 21.21
C LEU A 422 13.62 -30.80 21.09
N ALA A 423 13.53 -31.33 19.87
CA ALA A 423 13.38 -32.76 19.64
C ALA A 423 14.62 -33.54 20.11
N THR A 424 15.83 -33.08 19.75
CA THR A 424 17.08 -33.73 20.15
C THR A 424 17.27 -33.71 21.66
N LEU A 425 17.09 -32.55 22.31
CA LEU A 425 17.24 -32.45 23.77
C LEU A 425 16.31 -33.40 24.53
N THR A 426 15.08 -33.57 24.07
CA THR A 426 14.13 -34.48 24.71
C THR A 426 14.63 -35.93 24.67
N HIS A 427 15.16 -36.37 23.52
CA HIS A 427 15.69 -37.73 23.37
C HIS A 427 16.95 -37.96 24.23
N GLU A 428 17.86 -36.98 24.22
CA GLU A 428 19.11 -37.02 24.98
C GLU A 428 18.88 -36.96 26.50
N LEU A 429 17.80 -36.34 26.97
CA LEU A 429 17.44 -36.34 28.39
C LEU A 429 16.73 -37.63 28.80
N ARG A 430 15.91 -38.23 27.93
CA ARG A 430 15.13 -39.44 28.25
C ARG A 430 16.01 -40.67 28.51
N THR A 431 17.03 -40.87 27.69
CA THR A 431 17.90 -42.06 27.75
C THR A 431 18.64 -42.21 29.09
N PRO A 432 19.40 -41.21 29.59
CA PRO A 432 20.07 -41.33 30.88
C PRO A 432 19.07 -41.42 32.04
N MET A 433 17.92 -40.74 31.94
CA MET A 433 16.89 -40.79 32.99
C MET A 433 16.23 -42.15 33.13
N ASN A 434 15.97 -42.86 32.03
CA ASN A 434 15.50 -44.25 32.09
C ASN A 434 16.54 -45.16 32.75
N GLY A 435 17.83 -44.93 32.54
CA GLY A 435 18.91 -45.65 33.23
C GLY A 435 18.93 -45.40 34.74
N VAL A 436 18.73 -44.14 35.16
CA VAL A 436 18.60 -43.77 36.59
C VAL A 436 17.38 -44.43 37.23
N ILE A 437 16.21 -44.38 36.57
CA ILE A 437 14.98 -45.00 37.06
C ILE A 437 15.15 -46.52 37.18
N GLY A 438 15.67 -47.19 36.14
CA GLY A 438 15.90 -48.63 36.18
C GLY A 438 16.87 -49.05 37.27
N SER A 439 17.92 -48.26 37.52
CA SER A 439 18.87 -48.52 38.62
C SER A 439 18.20 -48.37 39.99
N LEU A 440 17.35 -47.35 40.15
CA LEU A 440 16.59 -47.13 41.38
C LEU A 440 15.53 -48.21 41.62
N GLU A 441 14.87 -48.70 40.57
CA GLU A 441 13.92 -49.83 40.65
C GLU A 441 14.64 -51.14 41.01
N LEU A 442 15.82 -51.41 40.44
CA LEU A 442 16.63 -52.56 40.83
C LEU A 442 17.10 -52.48 42.29
N MET A 443 17.42 -51.29 42.79
CA MET A 443 17.74 -51.11 44.21
C MET A 443 16.58 -51.48 45.14
N GLN A 444 15.32 -51.40 44.68
CA GLN A 444 14.15 -51.83 45.48
C GLN A 444 14.04 -53.35 45.62
N THR A 445 14.79 -54.12 44.83
CA THR A 445 14.79 -55.59 44.91
C THR A 445 15.76 -56.13 45.96
N VAL A 446 16.54 -55.25 46.61
CA VAL A 446 17.55 -55.59 47.61
C VAL A 446 17.11 -55.05 48.97
N GLU A 447 17.42 -55.76 50.06
CA GLU A 447 17.17 -55.25 51.43
C GLU A 447 18.03 -53.99 51.67
N LEU A 448 17.37 -52.87 51.95
CA LEU A 448 17.99 -51.57 52.21
C LEU A 448 17.80 -51.16 53.68
N ASP A 449 18.76 -50.42 54.21
CA ASP A 449 18.61 -49.71 55.49
C ASP A 449 17.50 -48.66 55.35
N PRO A 450 16.59 -48.47 56.34
CA PRO A 450 15.54 -47.45 56.31
C PRO A 450 16.00 -46.04 55.90
N GLU A 451 17.24 -45.63 56.22
CA GLU A 451 17.77 -44.32 55.78
C GLU A 451 18.10 -44.31 54.26
N LEU A 452 18.64 -45.40 53.74
CA LEU A 452 18.91 -45.60 52.30
C LEU A 452 17.63 -45.75 51.49
N GLU A 453 16.60 -46.39 52.06
CA GLU A 453 15.28 -46.50 51.46
C GLU A 453 14.65 -45.11 51.25
N GLN A 454 14.77 -44.21 52.23
CA GLN A 454 14.29 -42.84 52.11
C GLN A 454 15.03 -42.04 51.02
N TYR A 455 16.36 -42.18 50.92
CA TYR A 455 17.13 -41.54 49.84
C TYR A 455 16.77 -42.11 48.46
N GLN A 456 16.58 -43.43 48.36
CA GLN A 456 16.13 -44.10 47.14
C GLN A 456 14.76 -43.60 46.70
N GLN A 457 13.78 -43.53 47.62
CA GLN A 457 12.44 -43.04 47.33
C GLN A 457 12.45 -41.58 46.84
N THR A 458 13.28 -40.74 47.47
CA THR A 458 13.45 -39.33 47.09
C THR A 458 14.08 -39.19 45.69
N ALA A 459 15.12 -39.96 45.39
CA ALA A 459 15.77 -39.99 44.09
C ALA A 459 14.84 -40.52 43.00
N ALA A 460 14.07 -41.58 43.28
CA ALA A 460 13.11 -42.16 42.36
C ALA A 460 11.94 -41.21 42.08
N GLY A 461 11.45 -40.49 43.09
CA GLY A 461 10.47 -39.41 42.93
C GLY A 461 11.00 -38.32 41.99
N SER A 462 12.20 -37.80 42.28
CA SER A 462 12.84 -36.74 41.49
C SER A 462 13.08 -37.17 40.03
N ALA A 463 13.48 -38.42 39.80
CA ALA A 463 13.71 -38.95 38.47
C ALA A 463 12.42 -39.10 37.66
N ARG A 464 11.33 -39.58 38.30
CA ARG A 464 9.99 -39.64 37.68
C ARG A 464 9.44 -38.26 37.38
N ASP A 465 9.66 -37.28 38.25
CA ASP A 465 9.24 -35.89 38.04
C ASP A 465 9.95 -35.25 36.84
N MET A 466 11.26 -35.45 36.72
CA MET A 466 12.03 -34.97 35.57
C MET A 466 11.54 -35.62 34.26
N MET A 467 11.26 -36.92 34.27
CA MET A 467 10.68 -37.61 33.10
C MET A 467 9.29 -37.08 32.74
N ARG A 468 8.44 -36.79 33.72
CA ARG A 468 7.13 -36.15 33.51
C ARG A 468 7.29 -34.78 32.85
N MET A 469 8.27 -33.99 33.30
CA MET A 469 8.59 -32.68 32.73
C MET A 469 9.05 -32.77 31.27
N VAL A 470 9.98 -33.68 30.96
CA VAL A 470 10.49 -33.90 29.60
C VAL A 470 9.36 -34.34 28.66
N ASN A 471 8.52 -35.30 29.09
CA ASN A 471 7.37 -35.75 28.33
C ASN A 471 6.37 -34.60 28.08
N GLY A 472 6.13 -33.74 29.08
CA GLY A 472 5.29 -32.56 28.92
C GLY A 472 5.81 -31.57 27.87
N ILE A 473 7.13 -31.34 27.81
CA ILE A 473 7.75 -30.50 26.78
C ILE A 473 7.55 -31.13 25.40
N LEU A 474 7.76 -32.44 25.27
CA LEU A 474 7.55 -33.16 24.02
C LEU A 474 6.10 -33.03 23.54
N THR A 475 5.13 -33.34 24.40
CA THR A 475 3.70 -33.22 24.06
C THR A 475 3.36 -31.80 23.59
N LEU A 476 3.88 -30.77 24.25
CA LEU A 476 3.69 -29.38 23.85
C LEU A 476 4.31 -29.06 22.47
N THR A 477 5.50 -29.60 22.19
CA THR A 477 6.15 -29.40 20.88
C THR A 477 5.44 -30.14 19.74
N GLU A 478 4.94 -31.35 19.99
CA GLU A 478 4.18 -32.13 19.00
C GLU A 478 2.82 -31.51 18.70
N LEU A 479 2.15 -30.96 19.73
CA LEU A 479 0.92 -30.18 19.56
C LEU A 479 1.17 -28.90 18.75
N GLN A 480 2.26 -28.17 19.00
CA GLN A 480 2.61 -26.96 18.22
C GLN A 480 2.94 -27.28 16.76
N ALA A 481 3.61 -28.39 16.51
CA ALA A 481 3.95 -28.84 15.17
C ALA A 481 2.76 -29.47 14.42
N GLY A 482 1.59 -29.60 15.07
CA GLY A 482 0.42 -30.28 14.50
C GLY A 482 0.65 -31.78 14.24
N LYS A 483 1.65 -32.39 14.88
CA LYS A 483 2.02 -33.79 14.69
C LYS A 483 1.18 -34.73 15.56
N LEU A 484 0.71 -34.25 16.72
CA LEU A 484 -0.14 -35.03 17.62
C LEU A 484 -1.56 -35.18 17.04
N LYS A 485 -2.05 -36.41 16.92
CA LYS A 485 -3.40 -36.73 16.41
C LYS A 485 -4.20 -37.51 17.45
N ALA A 486 -5.51 -37.30 17.49
CA ALA A 486 -6.43 -38.13 18.26
C ALA A 486 -6.52 -39.52 17.65
N THR A 487 -6.48 -40.56 18.49
CA THR A 487 -6.56 -41.97 18.12
C THR A 487 -7.80 -42.56 18.80
N PRO A 488 -8.99 -42.46 18.17
CA PRO A 488 -10.24 -42.92 18.78
C PRO A 488 -10.31 -44.45 18.82
N GLY A 489 -10.71 -44.99 19.97
CA GLY A 489 -10.96 -46.41 20.20
C GLY A 489 -12.22 -46.63 21.05
N SER A 490 -12.77 -47.84 21.07
CA SER A 490 -13.76 -48.21 22.10
C SER A 490 -13.05 -48.18 23.45
N PHE A 491 -13.72 -47.76 24.54
CA PHE A 491 -13.19 -47.83 25.91
C PHE A 491 -14.29 -47.87 26.97
N SER A 492 -13.96 -48.32 28.18
CA SER A 492 -14.82 -48.27 29.37
C SER A 492 -14.59 -46.98 30.17
N LEU A 493 -15.62 -46.13 30.28
CA LEU A 493 -15.60 -44.90 31.08
C LEU A 493 -15.29 -45.20 32.54
N ARG A 494 -15.99 -46.17 33.14
CA ARG A 494 -15.74 -46.57 34.54
C ARG A 494 -14.35 -47.14 34.69
N GLY A 495 -13.85 -47.91 33.73
CA GLY A 495 -12.47 -48.42 33.74
C GLY A 495 -11.41 -47.30 33.81
N VAL A 496 -11.56 -46.25 33.00
CA VAL A 496 -10.65 -45.08 33.03
C VAL A 496 -10.73 -44.38 34.38
N ILE A 497 -11.95 -44.13 34.88
CA ILE A 497 -12.17 -43.43 36.16
C ILE A 497 -11.66 -44.24 37.36
N GLU A 498 -11.84 -45.56 37.35
CA GLU A 498 -11.33 -46.48 38.37
C GLU A 498 -9.80 -46.54 38.39
N THR A 499 -9.18 -46.50 37.21
CA THR A 499 -7.72 -46.43 37.09
C THR A 499 -7.19 -45.13 37.70
N LEU A 500 -7.81 -43.99 37.37
CA LEU A 500 -7.48 -42.70 37.97
C LEU A 500 -7.73 -42.69 39.48
N ARG A 501 -8.81 -43.35 39.94
CA ARG A 501 -9.10 -43.49 41.38
C ARG A 501 -7.94 -44.18 42.09
N GLY A 502 -7.59 -45.39 41.66
CA GLY A 502 -6.52 -46.17 42.29
C GLY A 502 -5.16 -45.46 42.27
N GLN A 503 -4.87 -44.69 41.22
CA GLN A 503 -3.63 -43.94 41.10
C GLN A 503 -3.54 -42.76 42.08
N PHE A 504 -4.62 -42.00 42.26
CA PHE A 504 -4.60 -40.75 43.04
C PHE A 504 -5.12 -40.88 44.47
N GLU A 505 -5.83 -41.96 44.80
CA GLU A 505 -6.33 -42.24 46.16
C GLU A 505 -5.20 -42.38 47.18
N ASN A 506 -4.13 -43.10 46.83
CA ASN A 506 -2.93 -43.21 47.69
C ASN A 506 -2.23 -41.85 47.85
N ASN A 507 -2.14 -41.06 46.79
CA ASN A 507 -1.51 -39.74 46.82
C ASN A 507 -2.30 -38.76 47.69
N ALA A 508 -3.64 -38.75 47.58
CA ALA A 508 -4.51 -37.93 48.42
C ALA A 508 -4.43 -38.36 49.89
N THR A 509 -4.51 -39.67 50.17
CA THR A 509 -4.44 -40.23 51.52
C THR A 509 -3.10 -39.93 52.20
N SER A 510 -1.98 -39.99 51.46
CA SER A 510 -0.66 -39.62 51.99
C SER A 510 -0.57 -38.17 52.47
N LYS A 511 -1.39 -37.27 51.91
CA LYS A 511 -1.56 -35.88 52.35
C LYS A 511 -2.75 -35.67 53.29
N SER A 512 -3.40 -36.74 53.75
CA SER A 512 -4.63 -36.67 54.56
C SER A 512 -5.77 -35.89 53.89
N LEU A 513 -5.89 -35.97 52.56
CA LEU A 513 -6.96 -35.37 51.77
C LEU A 513 -8.04 -36.41 51.47
N ASP A 514 -9.32 -36.04 51.61
CA ASP A 514 -10.45 -36.86 51.17
C ASP A 514 -10.55 -36.85 49.63
N PHE A 515 -10.62 -38.01 48.99
CA PHE A 515 -10.78 -38.11 47.53
C PHE A 515 -12.07 -38.85 47.18
N LYS A 516 -12.99 -38.16 46.50
CA LYS A 516 -14.29 -38.70 46.10
C LYS A 516 -14.44 -38.75 44.60
N VAL A 517 -15.04 -39.84 44.10
CA VAL A 517 -15.33 -40.01 42.69
C VAL A 517 -16.83 -40.24 42.52
N ASP A 518 -17.50 -39.27 41.91
CA ASP A 518 -18.95 -39.27 41.68
C ASP A 518 -19.22 -39.47 40.18
N VAL A 519 -19.60 -40.69 39.76
CA VAL A 519 -20.03 -40.97 38.38
C VAL A 519 -21.53 -41.18 38.35
N LEU A 520 -22.25 -40.40 37.51
CA LEU A 520 -23.69 -40.53 37.39
C LEU A 520 -24.07 -41.96 36.90
N PRO A 521 -24.90 -42.73 37.63
CA PRO A 521 -25.17 -44.14 37.32
C PRO A 521 -25.81 -44.38 35.95
N THR A 522 -26.53 -43.40 35.41
CA THR A 522 -27.26 -43.49 34.14
C THR A 522 -26.38 -43.34 32.91
N LEU A 523 -25.07 -43.12 33.08
CA LEU A 523 -24.14 -42.97 31.96
C LEU A 523 -23.77 -44.35 31.37
N PRO A 524 -23.77 -44.51 30.03
CA PRO A 524 -23.29 -45.71 29.39
C PRO A 524 -21.78 -45.86 29.63
N ASP A 525 -21.35 -47.09 29.81
CA ASP A 525 -19.95 -47.38 30.15
C ASP A 525 -19.05 -47.47 28.91
N ARG A 526 -19.54 -48.03 27.80
CA ARG A 526 -18.75 -48.14 26.56
C ARG A 526 -18.89 -46.89 25.72
N LEU A 527 -17.77 -46.26 25.41
CA LEU A 527 -17.66 -45.04 24.61
C LEU A 527 -16.65 -45.26 23.49
N HIS A 528 -16.75 -44.47 22.42
CA HIS A 528 -15.76 -44.42 21.35
C HIS A 528 -15.07 -43.05 21.34
N GLY A 529 -13.75 -43.04 21.52
CA GLY A 529 -12.91 -41.85 21.62
C GLY A 529 -11.51 -42.18 22.11
N ASP A 530 -10.69 -41.16 22.33
CA ASP A 530 -9.29 -41.34 22.75
C ASP A 530 -9.19 -41.32 24.28
N SER A 531 -9.24 -42.51 24.88
CA SER A 531 -9.22 -42.70 26.34
C SER A 531 -7.89 -42.27 26.97
N ALA A 532 -6.77 -42.47 26.27
CA ALA A 532 -5.44 -42.12 26.73
C ALA A 532 -5.28 -40.60 26.87
N LYS A 533 -5.67 -39.82 25.86
CA LYS A 533 -5.62 -38.34 25.94
C LYS A 533 -6.62 -37.77 26.95
N LEU A 534 -7.79 -38.39 27.08
CA LEU A 534 -8.76 -38.05 28.13
C LEU A 534 -8.16 -38.27 29.53
N ALA A 535 -7.58 -39.44 29.78
CA ALA A 535 -6.91 -39.76 31.04
C ALA A 535 -5.78 -38.76 31.31
N GLN A 536 -4.95 -38.45 30.32
CA GLN A 536 -3.87 -37.48 30.43
C GLN A 536 -4.37 -36.06 30.81
N CYS A 537 -5.52 -35.63 30.29
CA CYS A 537 -6.13 -34.36 30.69
C CYS A 537 -6.56 -34.37 32.15
N LEU A 538 -7.22 -35.45 32.59
CA LEU A 538 -7.71 -35.61 33.96
C LEU A 538 -6.56 -35.77 34.96
N GLU A 539 -5.52 -36.52 34.62
CA GLU A 539 -4.27 -36.63 35.40
C GLU A 539 -3.67 -35.26 35.66
N CYS A 540 -3.58 -34.41 34.63
CA CYS A 540 -3.04 -33.06 34.78
C CYS A 540 -3.87 -32.20 35.75
N LEU A 541 -5.19 -32.33 35.73
CA LEU A 541 -6.08 -31.57 36.61
C LEU A 541 -6.05 -32.11 38.06
N LEU A 542 -6.03 -33.44 38.23
CA LEU A 542 -5.97 -34.11 39.53
C LEU A 542 -4.63 -33.88 40.23
N ASP A 543 -3.52 -33.95 39.49
CA ASP A 543 -2.17 -33.66 40.01
C ASP A 543 -2.09 -32.22 40.52
N ASN A 544 -2.64 -31.25 39.77
CA ASN A 544 -2.75 -29.86 40.23
C ASN A 544 -3.64 -29.74 41.48
N ALA A 545 -4.81 -30.40 41.52
CA ALA A 545 -5.71 -30.35 42.67
C ALA A 545 -5.04 -30.86 43.96
N ILE A 546 -4.34 -32.00 43.91
CA ILE A 546 -3.61 -32.58 45.06
C ILE A 546 -2.41 -31.73 45.46
N LYS A 547 -1.77 -31.09 44.50
CA LYS A 547 -0.63 -30.22 44.72
C LYS A 547 -1.00 -28.96 45.49
N PHE A 548 -2.12 -28.32 45.14
CA PHE A 548 -2.53 -27.03 45.69
C PHE A 548 -3.56 -27.10 46.83
N THR A 549 -3.92 -28.32 47.25
CA THR A 549 -4.80 -28.55 48.41
C THR A 549 -3.99 -29.06 49.60
N ARG A 550 -4.07 -28.36 50.74
CA ARG A 550 -3.37 -28.75 51.99
C ARG A 550 -4.28 -29.49 52.97
N VAL A 551 -5.54 -29.05 53.09
CA VAL A 551 -6.53 -29.58 54.04
C VAL A 551 -7.88 -29.62 53.33
N GLY A 552 -8.68 -30.64 53.61
CA GLY A 552 -10.00 -30.84 53.02
C GLY A 552 -10.02 -32.04 52.09
N GLY A 553 -10.43 -31.84 50.85
CA GLY A 553 -10.53 -32.92 49.88
C GLY A 553 -10.67 -32.44 48.44
N LEU A 554 -10.64 -33.42 47.54
CA LEU A 554 -10.85 -33.28 46.11
C LEU A 554 -11.96 -34.22 45.64
N ALA A 555 -12.68 -33.82 44.59
CA ALA A 555 -13.72 -34.64 43.99
C ALA A 555 -13.60 -34.64 42.47
N LEU A 556 -13.71 -35.82 41.87
CA LEU A 556 -13.91 -36.01 40.43
C LEU A 556 -15.39 -36.34 40.17
N ARG A 557 -16.11 -35.42 39.53
CA ARG A 557 -17.51 -35.61 39.19
C ARG A 557 -17.69 -35.76 37.69
N VAL A 558 -18.35 -36.85 37.28
CA VAL A 558 -18.65 -37.15 35.87
C VAL A 558 -20.16 -37.11 35.67
N THR A 559 -20.58 -36.20 34.80
CA THR A 559 -21.99 -36.05 34.38
C THR A 559 -22.08 -36.10 32.87
N GLY A 560 -23.26 -36.34 32.34
CA GLY A 560 -23.43 -36.39 30.89
C GLY A 560 -24.87 -36.20 30.45
N LYS A 561 -25.04 -35.80 29.20
CA LYS A 561 -26.33 -35.65 28.54
C LYS A 561 -26.25 -36.23 27.12
N PRO A 562 -27.32 -36.87 26.62
CA PRO A 562 -27.39 -37.27 25.23
C PRO A 562 -27.20 -36.06 24.31
N SER A 563 -26.37 -36.22 23.29
CA SER A 563 -26.17 -35.25 22.19
C SER A 563 -26.79 -35.83 20.91
N PRO A 564 -27.10 -35.02 19.87
CA PRO A 564 -27.54 -35.54 18.58
C PRO A 564 -26.55 -36.54 17.96
N ASP A 565 -27.00 -37.32 16.98
CA ASP A 565 -26.15 -38.24 16.19
C ASP A 565 -25.47 -39.38 16.98
N ASN A 566 -26.18 -39.97 17.94
CA ASN A 566 -25.70 -41.11 18.75
C ASN A 566 -24.41 -40.79 19.55
N ARG A 567 -24.28 -39.53 19.97
CA ARG A 567 -23.18 -39.02 20.79
C ARG A 567 -23.61 -38.73 22.21
N LEU A 568 -22.65 -38.73 23.12
CA LEU A 568 -22.83 -38.42 24.52
C LEU A 568 -21.91 -37.26 24.89
N ALA A 569 -22.49 -36.13 25.28
CA ALA A 569 -21.74 -35.02 25.84
C ALA A 569 -21.44 -35.32 27.32
N LEU A 570 -20.17 -35.52 27.65
CA LEU A 570 -19.69 -35.76 29.00
C LEU A 570 -19.00 -34.52 29.56
N SER A 571 -19.23 -34.29 30.85
CA SER A 571 -18.61 -33.23 31.63
C SER A 571 -17.90 -33.80 32.84
N PHE A 572 -16.59 -33.60 32.89
CA PHE A 572 -15.70 -34.05 33.96
C PHE A 572 -15.28 -32.82 34.77
N ALA A 573 -15.73 -32.74 36.02
CA ALA A 573 -15.39 -31.65 36.93
C ALA A 573 -14.43 -32.15 38.01
N VAL A 574 -13.21 -31.61 38.02
CA VAL A 574 -12.24 -31.76 39.12
C VAL A 574 -12.42 -30.58 40.05
N ILE A 575 -12.79 -30.87 41.30
CA ILE A 575 -13.12 -29.87 42.32
C ILE A 575 -12.15 -30.06 43.48
N ASP A 576 -11.51 -28.99 43.90
CA ASP A 576 -10.59 -28.96 45.05
C ASP A 576 -11.04 -27.92 46.07
N THR A 577 -10.54 -28.07 47.31
CA THR A 577 -10.78 -27.14 48.43
C THR A 577 -9.51 -26.36 48.79
N GLY A 578 -8.57 -26.27 47.83
CA GLY A 578 -7.25 -25.69 48.02
C GLY A 578 -7.23 -24.17 48.07
N ILE A 579 -6.05 -23.60 47.78
CA ILE A 579 -5.79 -22.16 47.95
C ILE A 579 -6.70 -21.25 47.10
N GLY A 580 -7.22 -21.76 45.98
CA GLY A 580 -7.93 -20.96 44.98
C GLY A 580 -7.10 -19.79 44.43
N PHE A 581 -7.65 -19.06 43.47
CA PHE A 581 -6.99 -17.88 42.89
C PHE A 581 -8.01 -16.88 42.36
N THR A 582 -7.60 -15.61 42.24
CA THR A 582 -8.40 -14.56 41.59
C THR A 582 -8.41 -14.78 40.09
N ASP A 583 -9.57 -14.59 39.44
CA ASP A 583 -9.75 -14.80 38.00
C ASP A 583 -8.70 -14.06 37.16
N LEU A 584 -7.69 -14.79 36.70
CA LEU A 584 -6.72 -14.37 35.71
C LEU A 584 -7.30 -14.80 34.37
N GLY A 585 -7.89 -13.87 33.62
CA GLY A 585 -8.66 -14.19 32.41
C GLY A 585 -8.02 -15.27 31.51
N GLU A 586 -8.85 -16.08 30.85
CA GLU A 586 -8.50 -17.38 30.23
C GLU A 586 -7.16 -17.40 29.47
N ALA A 587 -6.84 -16.36 28.70
CA ALA A 587 -5.60 -16.29 27.89
C ALA A 587 -4.31 -16.34 28.73
N THR A 588 -4.36 -15.86 29.98
CA THR A 588 -3.20 -15.83 30.88
C THR A 588 -3.06 -17.14 31.63
N MET A 589 -4.17 -17.72 32.13
CA MET A 589 -4.15 -18.96 32.92
C MET A 589 -3.65 -20.17 32.12
N TYR A 590 -3.95 -20.21 30.82
CA TYR A 590 -3.53 -21.29 29.93
C TYR A 590 -2.26 -20.96 29.12
N GLN A 591 -1.55 -19.86 29.47
CA GLN A 591 -0.28 -19.51 28.84
C GLN A 591 0.81 -20.51 29.21
N ARG A 592 1.70 -20.81 28.26
CA ARG A 592 2.84 -21.73 28.45
C ARG A 592 3.84 -21.14 29.43
N PHE A 593 4.37 -21.96 30.34
CA PHE A 593 5.36 -21.55 31.35
C PHE A 593 4.87 -20.47 32.30
N PHE A 594 3.55 -20.29 32.40
CA PHE A 594 2.93 -19.31 33.27
C PHE A 594 2.71 -19.90 34.67
N GLN A 595 2.97 -19.10 35.70
CA GLN A 595 2.79 -19.45 37.11
C GLN A 595 2.25 -18.26 37.88
N LEU A 596 1.28 -18.51 38.77
CA LEU A 596 0.52 -17.50 39.50
C LEU A 596 1.39 -16.58 40.40
N ASP A 597 2.52 -17.06 40.93
CA ASP A 597 3.41 -16.25 41.78
C ASP A 597 4.86 -16.78 41.82
N GLY A 598 5.84 -15.88 41.76
CA GLY A 598 7.27 -16.22 41.81
C GLY A 598 7.74 -16.81 43.14
N SER A 599 7.00 -16.62 44.24
CA SER A 599 7.27 -17.22 45.56
C SER A 599 6.78 -18.68 45.68
N MET A 600 5.72 -19.05 44.95
CA MET A 600 5.16 -20.41 44.87
C MET A 600 6.08 -21.40 44.12
N THR A 601 7.09 -20.90 43.42
CA THR A 601 8.14 -21.71 42.77
C THR A 601 8.95 -22.52 43.76
N ARG A 602 9.19 -22.01 44.98
CA ARG A 602 9.99 -22.66 46.02
C ARG A 602 9.21 -23.71 46.82
N GLU A 603 7.91 -23.54 46.96
CA GLU A 603 7.08 -24.36 47.85
C GLU A 603 6.32 -25.49 47.11
N TYR A 604 5.99 -25.29 45.82
CA TYR A 604 5.19 -26.27 45.06
C TYR A 604 5.84 -26.80 43.77
N GLY A 605 6.85 -26.13 43.19
CA GLY A 605 7.70 -26.65 42.09
C GLY A 605 7.01 -27.14 40.80
N GLY A 606 7.35 -26.64 39.61
CA GLY A 606 6.82 -27.18 38.33
C GLY A 606 7.17 -26.31 37.13
N LEU A 607 6.90 -26.77 35.91
CA LEU A 607 7.20 -26.03 34.67
C LEU A 607 6.10 -25.04 34.23
N GLY A 608 4.89 -25.09 34.81
CA GLY A 608 3.77 -24.24 34.38
C GLY A 608 3.21 -24.60 33.00
N VAL A 609 3.31 -25.86 32.60
CA VAL A 609 2.91 -26.34 31.24
C VAL A 609 1.64 -27.21 31.29
N GLY A 610 1.29 -27.77 32.45
CA GLY A 610 0.19 -28.73 32.57
C GLY A 610 -1.16 -28.22 32.06
N LEU A 611 -1.62 -27.06 32.52
CA LEU A 611 -2.90 -26.49 32.07
C LEU A 611 -2.89 -26.11 30.58
N ALA A 612 -1.75 -25.70 30.03
CA ALA A 612 -1.58 -25.42 28.61
C ALA A 612 -1.67 -26.70 27.76
N ILE A 613 -1.07 -27.81 28.21
CA ILE A 613 -1.20 -29.13 27.57
C ILE A 613 -2.65 -29.61 27.66
N CYS A 614 -3.26 -29.55 28.84
CA CYS A 614 -4.66 -29.94 29.04
C CYS A 614 -5.57 -29.17 28.08
N ARG A 615 -5.43 -27.84 27.98
CA ARG A 615 -6.23 -27.04 27.06
C ARG A 615 -6.10 -27.48 25.60
N GLN A 616 -4.87 -27.71 25.13
CA GLN A 616 -4.62 -28.12 23.75
C GLN A 616 -5.06 -29.56 23.45
N LEU A 617 -4.90 -30.49 24.40
CA LEU A 617 -5.40 -31.87 24.26
C LEU A 617 -6.91 -31.90 24.20
N VAL A 618 -7.59 -31.09 25.01
CA VAL A 618 -9.05 -30.98 25.01
C VAL A 618 -9.57 -30.42 23.69
N GLU A 619 -8.89 -29.41 23.14
CA GLU A 619 -9.19 -28.88 21.80
C GLU A 619 -8.96 -29.94 20.70
N LEU A 620 -7.90 -30.76 20.83
CA LEU A 620 -7.65 -31.89 19.93
C LEU A 620 -8.75 -32.97 20.00
N LEU A 621 -9.36 -33.16 21.18
CA LEU A 621 -10.51 -34.04 21.39
C LEU A 621 -11.85 -33.40 20.97
N GLY A 622 -11.84 -32.16 20.46
CA GLY A 622 -13.06 -31.42 20.10
C GLY A 622 -13.87 -30.92 21.29
N GLY A 623 -13.27 -30.89 22.48
CA GLY A 623 -13.91 -30.45 23.73
C GLY A 623 -13.56 -29.02 24.15
N LYS A 624 -14.02 -28.64 25.34
CA LYS A 624 -13.74 -27.34 25.97
C LYS A 624 -13.34 -27.50 27.43
N LEU A 625 -12.30 -26.78 27.84
CA LEU A 625 -11.86 -26.67 29.24
C LEU A 625 -12.27 -25.31 29.83
N THR A 626 -12.98 -25.33 30.96
CA THR A 626 -13.41 -24.14 31.70
C THR A 626 -12.99 -24.24 33.17
N HIS A 627 -12.90 -23.10 33.86
CA HIS A 627 -12.55 -23.08 35.28
C HIS A 627 -13.37 -22.05 36.06
N ARG A 628 -13.48 -22.27 37.37
CA ARG A 628 -13.97 -21.30 38.36
C ARG A 628 -13.13 -21.47 39.62
N SER A 629 -12.61 -20.39 40.18
CA SER A 629 -11.82 -20.43 41.41
C SER A 629 -12.15 -19.22 42.28
N GLU A 630 -12.15 -19.44 43.60
CA GLU A 630 -12.30 -18.38 44.60
C GLU A 630 -11.16 -18.50 45.60
N PRO A 631 -10.38 -17.42 45.87
CA PRO A 631 -9.31 -17.46 46.86
C PRO A 631 -9.80 -17.99 48.23
N GLY A 632 -9.10 -18.99 48.76
CA GLY A 632 -9.40 -19.66 50.02
C GLY A 632 -10.58 -20.64 50.00
N ARG A 633 -11.23 -20.86 48.85
CA ARG A 633 -12.37 -21.79 48.71
C ARG A 633 -12.14 -22.91 47.69
N GLY A 634 -10.94 -22.96 47.10
CA GLY A 634 -10.54 -23.95 46.10
C GLY A 634 -10.96 -23.61 44.68
N SER A 635 -10.78 -24.57 43.78
CA SER A 635 -11.05 -24.42 42.35
C SER A 635 -11.91 -25.55 41.79
N ARG A 636 -12.58 -25.25 40.68
CA ARG A 636 -13.30 -26.21 39.85
C ARG A 636 -12.82 -26.08 38.42
N PHE A 637 -12.20 -27.13 37.89
CA PHE A 637 -11.86 -27.26 36.49
C PHE A 637 -12.84 -28.23 35.83
N GLN A 638 -13.47 -27.81 34.74
CA GLN A 638 -14.49 -28.58 34.05
C GLN A 638 -14.10 -28.79 32.59
N LEU A 639 -14.01 -30.07 32.23
CA LEU A 639 -13.73 -30.57 30.90
C LEU A 639 -15.03 -31.09 30.26
N ASP A 640 -15.45 -30.48 29.16
CA ASP A 640 -16.62 -30.89 28.38
C ASP A 640 -16.15 -31.52 27.05
N VAL A 641 -16.47 -32.79 26.81
CA VAL A 641 -16.07 -33.55 25.60
C VAL A 641 -17.23 -34.39 25.10
N GLU A 642 -17.39 -34.51 23.78
CA GLU A 642 -18.37 -35.39 23.16
C GLU A 642 -17.74 -36.72 22.73
N PHE A 643 -18.41 -37.82 23.06
CA PHE A 643 -18.00 -39.17 22.68
C PHE A 643 -19.07 -39.84 21.83
N GLU A 644 -18.66 -40.72 20.92
CA GLU A 644 -19.59 -41.55 20.16
C GLU A 644 -19.99 -42.78 20.96
N LEU A 645 -21.25 -43.22 20.85
CA LEU A 645 -21.69 -44.48 21.44
C LEU A 645 -21.41 -45.62 20.45
N PRO A 646 -20.63 -46.66 20.82
CA PRO A 646 -20.35 -47.77 19.93
C PRO A 646 -21.64 -48.48 19.53
N ALA A 647 -21.75 -48.85 18.25
CA ALA A 647 -22.82 -49.71 17.77
C ALA A 647 -22.73 -51.07 18.47
N VAL A 648 -23.86 -51.58 18.97
CA VAL A 648 -23.91 -52.80 19.79
C VAL A 648 -23.49 -54.01 18.97
N GLU A 649 -22.26 -54.51 19.18
CA GLU A 649 -21.89 -55.90 18.89
C GLU A 649 -21.83 -56.71 20.19
N PRO A 650 -22.50 -57.88 20.25
CA PRO A 650 -22.50 -58.72 21.44
C PRO A 650 -21.13 -59.41 21.59
N ALA A 651 -20.42 -59.13 22.68
CA ALA A 651 -19.25 -59.91 23.06
C ALA A 651 -19.70 -61.31 23.52
N PRO A 652 -19.07 -62.41 23.04
CA PRO A 652 -19.44 -63.75 23.49
C PRO A 652 -18.97 -63.98 24.93
N ALA A 653 -19.88 -64.51 25.75
CA ALA A 653 -19.59 -64.96 27.12
C ALA A 653 -18.68 -66.20 27.10
N ILE A 654 -17.57 -66.16 27.82
CA ILE A 654 -16.65 -67.30 27.97
C ILE A 654 -17.12 -68.13 29.18
N ILE A 655 -17.46 -69.39 28.92
CA ILE A 655 -17.73 -70.44 29.90
C ILE A 655 -16.38 -70.95 30.44
N ARG A 656 -16.24 -71.06 31.77
CA ARG A 656 -15.07 -71.62 32.47
C ARG A 656 -15.30 -73.11 32.75
N ASP A 657 -14.34 -73.99 32.43
CA ASP A 657 -13.75 -75.02 33.30
C ASP A 657 -12.84 -76.00 32.50
N THR A 658 -11.53 -76.08 32.81
CA THR A 658 -10.72 -77.34 32.88
C THR A 658 -9.36 -77.06 33.56
N GLY A 659 -8.91 -77.93 34.48
CA GLY A 659 -7.77 -77.69 35.38
C GLY A 659 -6.42 -78.28 34.94
N ARG A 660 -5.47 -77.41 34.60
CA ARG A 660 -4.02 -77.71 34.55
C ARG A 660 -3.27 -76.94 35.65
N SER A 661 -2.24 -77.56 36.22
CA SER A 661 -1.33 -76.92 37.18
C SER A 661 -0.14 -76.27 36.45
N PRO A 662 0.33 -75.07 36.86
CA PRO A 662 1.47 -74.39 36.22
C PRO A 662 2.74 -75.25 36.09
N GLN A 663 2.95 -76.16 37.04
CA GLN A 663 4.17 -77.01 37.11
C GLN A 663 4.28 -78.05 36.00
N ASP A 664 3.16 -78.33 35.34
CA ASP A 664 3.06 -79.27 34.22
C ASP A 664 3.22 -78.55 32.87
N CYS A 665 3.24 -77.21 32.86
CA CYS A 665 3.29 -76.41 31.65
C CYS A 665 4.70 -75.83 31.39
N THR A 666 5.14 -75.89 30.13
CA THR A 666 6.42 -75.33 29.69
C THR A 666 6.21 -74.13 28.77
N VAL A 667 6.79 -72.98 29.13
CA VAL A 667 6.70 -71.71 28.41
C VAL A 667 8.04 -71.38 27.76
N LEU A 668 8.02 -71.05 26.46
CA LEU A 668 9.18 -70.55 25.72
C LEU A 668 9.17 -69.02 25.76
N LEU A 669 10.25 -68.40 26.24
CA LEU A 669 10.45 -66.95 26.25
C LEU A 669 11.49 -66.54 25.20
N VAL A 670 11.11 -65.65 24.29
CA VAL A 670 11.94 -65.16 23.19
C VAL A 670 12.15 -63.65 23.32
N ASP A 671 13.36 -63.24 23.66
CA ASP A 671 13.75 -61.82 23.83
C ASP A 671 15.27 -61.73 23.60
N ASP A 672 15.77 -60.76 22.85
CA ASP A 672 17.20 -60.62 22.55
C ASP A 672 17.98 -59.95 23.70
N ASN A 673 17.26 -59.33 24.65
CA ASN A 673 17.83 -58.67 25.80
C ASN A 673 17.87 -59.60 27.03
N SER A 674 19.10 -60.00 27.40
CA SER A 674 19.35 -60.86 28.57
C SER A 674 18.76 -60.36 29.89
N VAL A 675 18.61 -59.04 30.09
CA VAL A 675 18.00 -58.45 31.29
C VAL A 675 16.49 -58.68 31.29
N ASN A 676 15.81 -58.44 30.17
CA ASN A 676 14.38 -58.69 30.03
C ASN A 676 14.07 -60.17 30.19
N GLN A 677 14.88 -61.04 29.57
CA GLN A 677 14.76 -62.49 29.75
C GLN A 677 14.84 -62.87 31.23
N LEU A 678 15.81 -62.34 31.97
CA LEU A 678 16.01 -62.66 33.39
C LEU A 678 14.78 -62.26 34.22
N VAL A 679 14.25 -61.05 33.99
CA VAL A 679 13.07 -60.52 34.70
C VAL A 679 11.82 -61.37 34.42
N ILE A 680 11.47 -61.56 33.15
CA ILE A 680 10.25 -62.28 32.76
C ILE A 680 10.35 -63.76 33.12
N ARG A 681 11.52 -64.38 32.95
CA ARG A 681 11.79 -65.75 33.42
C ARG A 681 11.60 -65.87 34.92
N GLY A 682 12.08 -64.90 35.71
CA GLY A 682 11.87 -64.86 37.15
C GLY A 682 10.38 -64.83 37.53
N MET A 683 9.58 -64.04 36.81
CA MET A 683 8.13 -63.98 37.01
C MET A 683 7.44 -65.32 36.69
N LEU A 684 7.76 -65.93 35.53
CA LEU A 684 7.20 -67.21 35.10
C LEU A 684 7.55 -68.36 36.06
N LEU A 685 8.79 -68.40 36.55
CA LEU A 685 9.24 -69.38 37.55
C LEU A 685 8.51 -69.19 38.89
N LYS A 686 8.28 -67.94 39.32
CA LYS A 686 7.51 -67.62 40.53
C LYS A 686 6.04 -68.06 40.43
N LEU A 687 5.48 -68.05 39.22
CA LEU A 687 4.14 -68.58 38.91
C LEU A 687 4.10 -70.12 38.80
N GLY A 688 5.26 -70.79 38.85
CA GLY A 688 5.37 -72.25 38.86
C GLY A 688 5.55 -72.90 37.48
N PHE A 689 5.69 -72.12 36.40
CA PHE A 689 5.91 -72.65 35.06
C PHE A 689 7.35 -73.13 34.83
N ARG A 690 7.53 -74.11 33.95
CA ARG A 690 8.86 -74.45 33.41
C ARG A 690 9.19 -73.47 32.28
N VAL A 691 10.38 -72.90 32.28
CA VAL A 691 10.75 -71.85 31.30
C VAL A 691 11.97 -72.26 30.49
N ARG A 692 11.87 -72.11 29.16
CA ARG A 692 13.01 -72.12 28.23
C ARG A 692 13.16 -70.73 27.63
N THR A 693 14.39 -70.31 27.38
CA THR A 693 14.69 -69.01 26.77
C THR A 693 15.34 -69.20 25.40
N ALA A 694 15.09 -68.27 24.49
CA ALA A 694 15.73 -68.19 23.19
C ALA A 694 16.06 -66.73 22.86
N ASP A 695 17.29 -66.48 22.41
CA ASP A 695 17.80 -65.12 22.18
C ASP A 695 17.42 -64.59 20.77
N THR A 696 16.91 -65.45 19.89
CA THR A 696 16.53 -65.10 18.52
C THR A 696 15.31 -65.89 18.06
N GLY A 697 14.57 -65.34 17.09
CA GLY A 697 13.43 -66.06 16.47
C GLY A 697 13.83 -67.40 15.83
N ALA A 698 15.03 -67.48 15.24
CA ALA A 698 15.53 -68.73 14.66
C ALA A 698 15.78 -69.81 15.73
N ALA A 699 16.39 -69.45 16.85
CA ALA A 699 16.58 -70.35 17.98
C ALA A 699 15.24 -70.79 18.58
N ALA A 700 14.24 -69.90 18.63
CA ALA A 700 12.90 -70.23 19.09
C ALA A 700 12.20 -71.27 18.20
N LEU A 701 12.31 -71.13 16.87
CA LEU A 701 11.76 -72.11 15.93
C LEU A 701 12.47 -73.48 16.03
N GLU A 702 13.79 -73.49 16.23
CA GLU A 702 14.56 -74.72 16.46
C GLU A 702 14.13 -75.42 17.77
N CYS A 703 13.86 -74.66 18.84
CA CYS A 703 13.29 -75.20 20.07
C CYS A 703 11.90 -75.81 19.84
N LEU A 704 11.00 -75.10 19.15
CA LEU A 704 9.62 -75.55 18.87
C LEU A 704 9.56 -76.80 17.98
N GLN A 705 10.59 -77.06 17.17
CA GLN A 705 10.69 -78.30 16.38
C GLN A 705 11.19 -79.50 17.19
N ARG A 706 11.89 -79.26 18.31
CA ARG A 706 12.52 -80.31 19.14
C ARG A 706 11.71 -80.70 20.36
N GLU A 707 11.03 -79.74 20.99
CA GLU A 707 10.31 -79.90 22.24
C GLU A 707 8.89 -79.31 22.12
N MET A 708 7.95 -79.86 22.88
CA MET A 708 6.59 -79.31 22.96
C MET A 708 6.50 -78.26 24.07
N PHE A 709 5.77 -77.18 23.79
CA PHE A 709 5.53 -76.06 24.70
C PHE A 709 4.02 -75.84 24.86
N ASP A 710 3.61 -75.24 25.98
CA ASP A 710 2.23 -74.87 26.28
C ASP A 710 1.93 -73.40 25.99
N ALA A 711 2.96 -72.56 25.91
CA ALA A 711 2.86 -71.17 25.45
C ALA A 711 4.20 -70.61 24.96
N VAL A 712 4.15 -69.57 24.14
CA VAL A 712 5.34 -68.79 23.72
C VAL A 712 5.13 -67.32 24.06
N LEU A 713 6.10 -66.71 24.74
CA LEU A 713 6.21 -65.26 24.94
C LEU A 713 7.26 -64.73 23.97
N VAL A 714 6.90 -63.74 23.15
CA VAL A 714 7.77 -63.20 22.09
C VAL A 714 7.86 -61.69 22.21
N ASP A 715 9.07 -61.15 22.27
CA ASP A 715 9.31 -59.73 22.08
C ASP A 715 8.96 -59.29 20.65
N CYS A 716 8.21 -58.19 20.50
CA CYS A 716 7.90 -57.66 19.19
C CYS A 716 9.13 -57.08 18.46
N GLN A 717 10.14 -56.63 19.19
CA GLN A 717 11.34 -55.99 18.63
C GLN A 717 12.56 -56.91 18.66
N LEU A 718 12.56 -57.96 17.86
CA LEU A 718 13.75 -58.80 17.69
C LEU A 718 14.63 -58.28 16.52
N PRO A 719 15.98 -58.34 16.61
CA PRO A 719 16.89 -57.70 15.65
C PRO A 719 16.82 -58.18 14.20
N THR A 720 16.39 -59.43 13.98
CA THR A 720 16.49 -60.12 12.68
C THR A 720 15.15 -60.56 12.11
N LEU A 721 14.10 -60.64 12.93
CA LEU A 721 12.78 -61.15 12.57
C LEU A 721 11.73 -60.39 13.37
N ASP A 722 10.84 -59.66 12.70
CA ASP A 722 9.72 -58.99 13.36
C ASP A 722 8.86 -60.01 14.15
N GLY A 723 8.52 -59.72 15.41
CA GLY A 723 7.79 -60.64 16.29
C GLY A 723 6.43 -61.09 15.72
N ALA A 724 5.79 -60.25 14.90
CA ALA A 724 4.56 -60.61 14.17
C ALA A 724 4.83 -61.65 13.05
N SER A 725 5.96 -61.52 12.36
CA SER A 725 6.39 -62.50 11.34
C SER A 725 6.79 -63.83 11.97
N LEU A 726 7.38 -63.80 13.18
CA LEU A 726 7.68 -65.01 13.94
C LEU A 726 6.40 -65.74 14.37
N CYS A 727 5.36 -65.02 14.79
CA CYS A 727 4.07 -65.62 15.13
C CYS A 727 3.46 -66.41 13.95
N GLY A 728 3.56 -65.88 12.72
CA GLY A 728 3.14 -66.59 11.52
C GLY A 728 3.92 -67.89 11.30
N GLN A 729 5.25 -67.84 11.43
CA GLN A 729 6.11 -69.01 11.27
C GLN A 729 5.87 -70.08 12.35
N ILE A 730 5.58 -69.68 13.60
CA ILE A 730 5.18 -70.62 14.67
C ILE A 730 3.90 -71.37 14.28
N ARG A 731 2.93 -70.69 13.64
CA ARG A 731 1.67 -71.32 13.23
C ARG A 731 1.84 -72.35 12.12
N ASP A 732 2.79 -72.12 11.21
CA ASP A 732 3.08 -73.01 10.09
C ASP A 732 3.86 -74.28 10.53
N LEU A 733 4.39 -74.31 11.76
CA LEU A 733 5.06 -75.50 12.30
C LEU A 733 4.07 -76.63 12.64
N PRO A 734 4.36 -77.88 12.26
CA PRO A 734 3.53 -79.03 12.61
C PRO A 734 3.34 -79.14 14.13
N GLY A 735 2.09 -79.19 14.59
CA GLY A 735 1.75 -79.28 16.01
C GLY A 735 1.65 -77.95 16.77
N CYS A 736 2.03 -76.83 16.18
CA CYS A 736 2.00 -75.50 16.82
C CYS A 736 0.82 -74.60 16.38
N ALA A 737 -0.03 -75.09 15.46
CA ALA A 737 -1.17 -74.34 14.93
C ALA A 737 -2.12 -73.81 16.03
N HIS A 738 -2.22 -74.50 17.16
CA HIS A 738 -3.06 -74.12 18.31
C HIS A 738 -2.28 -73.59 19.53
N LEU A 739 -0.97 -73.42 19.43
CA LEU A 739 -0.13 -72.95 20.56
C LEU A 739 -0.48 -71.49 20.94
N PRO A 740 -0.78 -71.16 22.20
CA PRO A 740 -0.94 -69.78 22.64
C PRO A 740 0.36 -68.98 22.48
N VAL A 741 0.28 -67.81 21.85
CA VAL A 741 1.44 -66.90 21.67
C VAL A 741 1.12 -65.54 22.28
N PHE A 742 2.02 -65.04 23.13
CA PHE A 742 1.92 -63.75 23.80
C PHE A 742 2.99 -62.81 23.26
N VAL A 743 2.58 -61.75 22.57
CA VAL A 743 3.51 -60.75 22.02
C VAL A 743 3.71 -59.62 23.02
N ILE A 744 4.97 -59.38 23.39
CA ILE A 744 5.37 -58.36 24.36
C ILE A 744 5.78 -57.10 23.58
N ALA A 745 4.98 -56.05 23.66
CA ALA A 745 5.17 -54.82 22.87
C ALA A 745 4.96 -53.53 23.68
N PRO A 746 5.61 -52.41 23.33
CA PRO A 746 5.34 -51.12 23.95
C PRO A 746 4.04 -50.52 23.40
N GLY A 747 3.13 -50.08 24.29
CA GLY A 747 1.94 -49.30 23.91
C GLY A 747 0.76 -50.11 23.38
N VAL A 748 0.58 -51.35 23.83
CA VAL A 748 -0.58 -52.20 23.54
C VAL A 748 -1.79 -51.68 24.32
N ASP A 749 -2.77 -51.13 23.63
CA ASP A 749 -4.11 -50.92 24.19
C ASP A 749 -4.85 -52.25 24.31
N ARG A 750 -5.41 -52.55 25.50
CA ARG A 750 -6.13 -53.81 25.80
C ARG A 750 -7.33 -54.10 24.86
N GLU A 751 -7.75 -53.13 24.05
CA GLU A 751 -8.89 -53.21 23.13
C GLU A 751 -8.52 -53.55 21.67
N PHE A 752 -7.23 -53.74 21.34
CA PHE A 752 -6.78 -54.30 20.06
C PHE A 752 -6.66 -55.83 20.05
N CYS A 753 -7.12 -56.53 21.11
CA CYS A 753 -7.16 -58.00 21.17
C CYS A 753 -8.27 -58.60 20.31
N THR A 754 -8.27 -58.30 19.01
CA THR A 754 -8.95 -59.07 17.97
C THR A 754 -7.96 -59.33 16.85
N SER A 755 -6.99 -60.19 17.12
CA SER A 755 -6.09 -60.72 16.09
C SER A 755 -5.85 -62.21 16.35
N GLY A 756 -6.75 -63.03 15.84
CA GLY A 756 -6.71 -64.50 15.92
C GLY A 756 -7.11 -65.04 17.30
N ALA A 757 -7.83 -66.16 17.32
CA ALA A 757 -8.30 -66.77 18.57
C ALA A 757 -7.18 -67.22 19.55
N LEU A 758 -5.90 -67.04 19.22
CA LEU A 758 -4.75 -67.69 19.87
C LEU A 758 -3.50 -66.79 20.04
N ILE A 759 -3.57 -65.48 19.73
CA ILE A 759 -2.48 -64.51 19.97
C ILE A 759 -2.99 -63.43 20.93
N ASP A 760 -2.27 -63.22 22.04
CA ASP A 760 -2.53 -62.16 23.01
C ASP A 760 -1.33 -61.21 23.09
N TYR A 761 -1.54 -59.99 23.59
CA TYR A 761 -0.49 -58.97 23.70
C TYR A 761 -0.28 -58.53 25.15
N LEU A 762 0.98 -58.30 25.53
CA LEU A 762 1.42 -57.81 26.84
C LEU A 762 2.21 -56.52 26.68
N ASN A 763 1.96 -55.54 27.56
CA ASN A 763 2.67 -54.27 27.54
C ASN A 763 4.09 -54.39 28.10
N LYS A 764 5.03 -53.64 27.52
CA LYS A 764 6.35 -53.36 28.11
C LYS A 764 6.31 -52.10 28.98
N PRO A 765 6.82 -52.11 30.23
CA PRO A 765 7.38 -53.26 30.95
C PRO A 765 6.31 -54.26 31.40
N VAL A 766 6.62 -55.56 31.32
CA VAL A 766 5.68 -56.63 31.70
C VAL A 766 5.45 -56.58 33.21
N LYS A 767 4.19 -56.42 33.63
CA LYS A 767 3.79 -56.49 35.03
C LYS A 767 3.46 -57.93 35.43
N PHE A 768 3.80 -58.29 36.66
CA PHE A 768 3.57 -59.64 37.20
C PHE A 768 2.09 -60.05 37.15
N GLU A 769 1.18 -59.15 37.55
CA GLU A 769 -0.26 -59.38 37.56
C GLU A 769 -0.85 -59.59 36.15
N ASP A 770 -0.41 -58.79 35.18
CA ASP A 770 -0.85 -58.90 33.78
C ASP A 770 -0.42 -60.24 33.17
N LEU A 771 0.82 -60.66 33.46
CA LEU A 771 1.36 -61.95 33.01
C LEU A 771 0.61 -63.13 33.64
N GLN A 772 0.31 -63.05 34.94
CA GLN A 772 -0.44 -64.07 35.66
C GLN A 772 -1.84 -64.26 35.07
N VAL A 773 -2.60 -63.18 34.90
CA VAL A 773 -3.96 -63.23 34.36
C VAL A 773 -3.98 -63.77 32.93
N ALA A 774 -3.01 -63.38 32.10
CA ALA A 774 -2.92 -63.84 30.72
C ALA A 774 -2.66 -65.35 30.61
N LEU A 775 -1.73 -65.88 31.42
CA LEU A 775 -1.39 -67.31 31.43
C LEU A 775 -2.49 -68.17 32.06
N GLU A 776 -3.11 -67.71 33.16
CA GLU A 776 -4.27 -68.38 33.76
C GLU A 776 -5.40 -68.54 32.73
N ARG A 777 -5.68 -67.48 31.96
CA ARG A 777 -6.77 -67.45 30.98
C ARG A 777 -6.56 -68.39 29.78
N ARG A 778 -5.33 -68.54 29.28
CA ARG A 778 -5.05 -69.17 27.97
C ARG A 778 -4.27 -70.48 28.03
N VAL A 779 -3.55 -70.71 29.12
CA VAL A 779 -2.64 -71.85 29.27
C VAL A 779 -3.20 -72.84 30.28
N LEU A 780 -3.78 -72.33 31.37
CA LEU A 780 -4.32 -73.16 32.45
C LEU A 780 -5.82 -73.45 32.29
N CYS A 781 -6.58 -72.55 31.70
CA CYS A 781 -7.96 -72.75 31.28
C CYS A 781 -8.00 -72.98 29.76
N TYR A 782 -8.32 -74.19 29.30
CA TYR A 782 -8.52 -74.49 27.88
C TYR A 782 -9.99 -74.70 27.54
#